data_AF-A0A3D9CL34-F1
#
_entry.id   AF-A0A3D9CL34-F1
#
_cell.length_a   1.000
_cell.length_b   1.000
_cell.length_c   1.000
_cell.angle_alpha   90.00
_cell.angle_beta   90.00
_cell.angle_gamma   90.00
#
_symmetry.space_group_name_H-M   'P 1'
#
loop_
_entity.id
_entity.type
_entity.pdbx_description
1 polymer ?
#
loop_
_entity_poly.entity_id
_entity_poly.type
_entity_poly.pdbx_seq_one_letter_code
_entity_poly.pdbx_strand_id
1 'polypeptide(L)'
;MEDNLTWFDKNIVPRTKAYKNFVKEIENTSPEQFFRDGERLFTDREKKFMAIHQSKGKEFIQGSNFTLKTFFNSNQGFPIEDKFNTTAELVRFIEKQQLANKHLILQNNRESTEIAISNESIKQKFLSDLWAQELEKKTDLSSGLTYTQIDEKQAYHYRNYEVEAAKLSLEGIHQIEMTDLEENADFFSDEGFEENLTPASDLPDGWVWREYGDGSGSLKSPGGYSYYSYDLQTQEYRLPHGRREWTGMRDFYNEPQTLHDFKIYAEGDIKEKAVKNNLSPKLSEDEKNDILNYRIFMKENEFILENLQITSNQREAYSEKMEFGKTDGDYSLTKAQMDTIPNVIDGHTLSKNDKYELAFGLLEKQLYGESYELLDSGEILKNYLDENVFSRHRILTMNDIKFNNQNPNIMETKNEYEPSQYPKFQLKYLGFGEGEQLHKDLENGINAPEKEFEIKSTSDKTMPGNEMEFTLKFNKIENGSVFMNFYNAKLTKENGDVISHNFPVNRVNTFTAKEAVNLLEGRTVKIQFHNPKTEKIEPAFAKLNFNEPKTEKGNYNFQNFYKNYGVDTAQIVEKSKLIFDKPEWKESTIKSLEKGNIVKVKFELDDKVIEGKAVLNPQYKNLNLYDSDMNRINTNKPLEGLEQDNKHEKNNVKEQSIKR
;
A
#
# COMPACT_ATOMS: atom_id res chain seq x y z
N MET A 1 -12.74 32.83 -37.04
CA MET A 1 -13.71 32.86 -38.16
C MET A 1 -13.68 34.24 -38.76
N GLU A 2 -13.32 34.34 -40.04
CA GLU A 2 -13.34 35.62 -40.77
C GLU A 2 -14.77 36.14 -40.97
N ASP A 3 -14.86 37.47 -40.89
CA ASP A 3 -16.05 38.32 -40.93
C ASP A 3 -16.84 38.24 -42.25
N ASN A 4 -17.99 37.57 -42.25
CA ASN A 4 -19.02 37.76 -43.29
C ASN A 4 -20.10 38.77 -42.86
N LEU A 5 -19.69 39.97 -42.43
CA LEU A 5 -20.62 41.08 -42.17
C LEU A 5 -21.01 41.77 -43.48
N THR A 6 -22.29 41.72 -43.83
CA THR A 6 -22.80 42.33 -45.08
C THR A 6 -22.83 43.86 -44.99
N TRP A 7 -22.97 44.56 -46.12
CA TRP A 7 -23.12 46.03 -46.13
C TRP A 7 -24.28 46.51 -45.24
N PHE A 8 -25.39 45.76 -45.24
CA PHE A 8 -26.56 46.04 -44.41
C PHE A 8 -26.22 45.95 -42.91
N ASP A 9 -25.40 44.98 -42.52
CA ASP A 9 -24.94 44.80 -41.14
C ASP A 9 -24.01 45.91 -40.68
N LYS A 10 -23.15 46.40 -41.56
CA LYS A 10 -22.20 47.46 -41.22
C LYS A 10 -22.85 48.84 -41.14
N ASN A 11 -23.85 49.12 -41.98
CA ASN A 11 -24.37 50.49 -42.17
C ASN A 11 -25.81 50.72 -41.67
N ILE A 12 -26.67 49.70 -41.73
CA ILE A 12 -28.10 49.83 -41.41
C ILE A 12 -28.40 49.32 -40.01
N VAL A 13 -27.91 48.12 -39.66
CA VAL A 13 -28.15 47.49 -38.35
C VAL A 13 -27.75 48.39 -37.16
N PRO A 14 -26.62 49.12 -37.17
CA PRO A 14 -26.22 49.99 -36.08
C PRO A 14 -27.17 51.16 -35.80
N ARG A 15 -27.99 51.55 -36.78
CA ARG A 15 -28.96 52.63 -36.65
C ARG A 15 -30.26 52.17 -36.02
N THR A 16 -30.49 50.85 -35.94
CA THR A 16 -31.72 50.27 -35.38
C THR A 16 -31.75 50.43 -33.85
N LYS A 17 -32.95 50.64 -33.29
CA LYS A 17 -33.16 50.74 -31.84
C LYS A 17 -32.75 49.46 -31.11
N ALA A 18 -32.99 48.30 -31.72
CA ALA A 18 -32.62 47.00 -31.16
C ALA A 18 -31.10 46.87 -30.97
N TYR A 19 -30.30 47.22 -31.98
CA TYR A 19 -28.84 47.20 -31.86
C TYR A 19 -28.34 48.20 -30.81
N LYS A 20 -28.88 49.43 -30.80
CA LYS A 20 -28.47 50.45 -29.82
C LYS A 20 -28.79 50.04 -28.38
N ASN A 21 -29.93 49.41 -28.16
CA ASN A 21 -30.30 48.86 -26.85
C ASN A 21 -29.34 47.72 -26.44
N PHE A 22 -28.99 46.84 -27.38
CA PHE A 22 -28.04 45.75 -27.14
C PHE A 22 -26.63 46.27 -26.80
N VAL A 23 -26.12 47.25 -27.54
CA VAL A 23 -24.83 47.89 -27.22
C VAL A 23 -24.88 48.60 -25.87
N LYS A 24 -25.97 49.30 -25.57
CA LYS A 24 -26.15 49.93 -24.26
C LYS A 24 -26.17 48.90 -23.13
N GLU A 25 -26.69 47.69 -23.38
CA GLU A 25 -26.61 46.60 -22.41
C GLU A 25 -25.15 46.16 -22.19
N ILE A 26 -24.38 45.92 -23.27
CA ILE A 26 -22.94 45.58 -23.20
C ILE A 26 -22.15 46.64 -22.44
N GLU A 27 -22.34 47.92 -22.77
CA GLU A 27 -21.56 49.02 -22.20
C GLU A 27 -21.88 49.29 -20.72
N ASN A 28 -23.07 48.92 -20.24
CA ASN A 28 -23.51 49.21 -18.87
C ASN A 28 -23.54 47.98 -17.95
N THR A 29 -23.08 46.82 -18.43
CA THR A 29 -22.96 45.61 -17.61
C THR A 29 -21.54 45.09 -17.64
N SER A 30 -21.07 44.52 -16.52
CA SER A 30 -19.79 43.82 -16.50
C SER A 30 -19.84 42.63 -17.47
N PRO A 31 -18.71 42.22 -18.06
CA PRO A 31 -18.73 41.11 -19.01
C PRO A 31 -19.31 39.83 -18.41
N GLU A 32 -19.01 39.52 -17.16
CA GLU A 32 -19.56 38.37 -16.43
C GLU A 32 -21.09 38.44 -16.36
N GLN A 33 -21.64 39.59 -15.98
CA GLN A 33 -23.10 39.81 -15.94
C GLN A 33 -23.74 39.82 -17.32
N PHE A 34 -23.05 40.39 -18.32
CA PHE A 34 -23.56 40.47 -19.69
C PHE A 34 -23.70 39.08 -20.31
N PHE A 35 -22.68 38.24 -20.13
CA PHE A 35 -22.66 36.85 -20.59
C PHE A 35 -23.41 35.90 -19.65
N ARG A 36 -23.86 36.38 -18.49
CA ARG A 36 -24.48 35.59 -17.40
C ARG A 36 -23.63 34.38 -17.06
N ASP A 37 -22.34 34.60 -16.83
CA ASP A 37 -21.38 33.52 -16.61
C ASP A 37 -21.51 32.44 -17.70
N GLY A 38 -21.55 32.86 -18.96
CA GLY A 38 -21.66 31.94 -20.10
C GLY A 38 -23.03 31.29 -20.31
N GLU A 39 -24.03 31.48 -19.44
CA GLU A 39 -25.37 30.90 -19.59
C GLU A 39 -26.25 31.64 -20.61
N ARG A 40 -25.87 32.87 -21.01
CA ARG A 40 -26.66 33.64 -21.96
C ARG A 40 -26.60 33.02 -23.36
N LEU A 41 -27.76 32.53 -23.82
CA LEU A 41 -27.98 32.13 -25.20
C LEU A 41 -28.31 33.35 -26.06
N PHE A 42 -27.40 33.67 -26.99
CA PHE A 42 -27.61 34.76 -27.95
C PHE A 42 -28.40 34.28 -29.16
N THR A 43 -29.41 35.05 -29.54
CA THR A 43 -30.11 34.86 -30.81
C THR A 43 -29.17 35.11 -31.99
N ASP A 44 -29.45 34.53 -33.16
CA ASP A 44 -28.63 34.77 -34.37
C ASP A 44 -28.52 36.26 -34.70
N ARG A 45 -29.55 37.03 -34.35
CA ARG A 45 -29.56 38.49 -34.46
C ARG A 45 -28.58 39.15 -33.49
N GLU A 46 -28.54 38.74 -32.24
CA GLU A 46 -27.61 39.27 -31.23
C GLU A 46 -26.17 38.83 -31.49
N LYS A 47 -25.95 37.59 -31.97
CA LYS A 47 -24.63 37.14 -32.45
C LYS A 47 -24.12 38.06 -33.57
N LYS A 48 -25.02 38.44 -34.49
CA LYS A 48 -24.71 39.42 -35.55
C LYS A 48 -24.42 40.81 -34.98
N PHE A 49 -25.16 41.25 -33.96
CA PHE A 49 -24.90 42.51 -33.28
C PHE A 49 -23.54 42.52 -32.58
N MET A 50 -23.14 41.41 -31.95
CA MET A 50 -21.84 41.24 -31.31
C MET A 50 -20.69 41.34 -32.31
N ALA A 51 -20.80 40.65 -33.45
CA ALA A 51 -19.82 40.76 -34.54
C ALA A 51 -19.68 42.20 -35.06
N ILE A 52 -20.80 42.91 -35.23
CA ILE A 52 -20.79 44.33 -35.64
C ILE A 52 -20.13 45.20 -34.55
N HIS A 53 -20.41 44.96 -33.27
CA HIS A 53 -19.84 45.70 -32.15
C HIS A 53 -18.31 45.52 -32.06
N GLN A 54 -17.82 44.28 -32.09
CA GLN A 54 -16.37 43.99 -32.07
C GLN A 54 -15.63 44.53 -33.29
N SER A 55 -16.26 44.50 -34.48
CA SER A 55 -15.66 45.07 -35.69
C SER A 55 -15.42 46.60 -35.58
N LYS A 56 -16.15 47.28 -34.70
CA LYS A 56 -16.00 48.71 -34.41
C LYS A 56 -15.06 49.02 -33.25
N GLY A 57 -14.90 48.10 -32.31
CA GLY A 57 -14.12 48.27 -31.07
C GLY A 57 -12.63 47.92 -31.16
N LYS A 58 -12.08 47.64 -32.36
CA LYS A 58 -10.63 47.44 -32.55
C LYS A 58 -9.88 48.77 -32.49
N GLU A 59 -9.84 49.41 -31.31
CA GLU A 59 -8.86 50.47 -31.03
C GLU A 59 -7.58 49.86 -30.46
N PHE A 60 -6.47 50.18 -31.13
CA PHE A 60 -5.13 49.72 -30.83
C PHE A 60 -4.60 50.43 -29.56
N ILE A 61 -4.45 49.69 -28.46
CA ILE A 61 -3.69 50.15 -27.29
C ILE A 61 -2.34 49.44 -27.30
N GLN A 62 -1.29 50.21 -27.54
CA GLN A 62 0.11 49.79 -27.59
C GLN A 62 0.67 49.66 -26.16
N GLY A 63 1.28 48.53 -25.82
CA GLY A 63 2.22 48.45 -24.68
C GLY A 63 2.02 47.38 -23.60
N SER A 64 1.10 46.41 -23.75
CA SER A 64 0.96 45.34 -22.75
C SER A 64 1.96 44.20 -22.95
N ASN A 65 2.52 43.68 -21.86
CA ASN A 65 3.45 42.54 -21.90
C ASN A 65 2.71 41.20 -22.05
N PHE A 66 1.48 41.13 -21.56
CA PHE A 66 0.60 39.98 -21.67
C PHE A 66 -0.78 40.37 -22.19
N THR A 67 -1.40 39.47 -22.96
CA THR A 67 -2.81 39.55 -23.36
C THR A 67 -3.48 38.24 -23.00
N LEU A 68 -4.52 38.28 -22.18
CA LEU A 68 -5.33 37.12 -21.82
C LEU A 68 -6.64 37.17 -22.59
N LYS A 69 -6.91 36.15 -23.39
CA LYS A 69 -8.16 36.01 -24.14
C LYS A 69 -9.05 34.99 -23.45
N THR A 70 -10.21 35.41 -22.97
CA THR A 70 -11.20 34.56 -22.30
C THR A 70 -12.28 34.15 -23.29
N PHE A 71 -12.43 32.85 -23.52
CA PHE A 71 -13.41 32.26 -24.41
C PHE A 71 -14.47 31.51 -23.61
N PHE A 72 -15.73 31.94 -23.70
CA PHE A 72 -16.85 31.21 -23.09
C PHE A 72 -17.34 30.11 -24.02
N ASN A 73 -17.69 28.95 -23.47
CA ASN A 73 -18.14 27.78 -24.24
C ASN A 73 -19.39 28.07 -25.09
N SER A 74 -20.31 28.90 -24.58
CA SER A 74 -21.51 29.32 -25.29
C SER A 74 -21.25 30.29 -26.45
N ASN A 75 -20.09 30.98 -26.46
CA ASN A 75 -19.80 32.10 -27.37
C ASN A 75 -18.32 32.14 -27.79
N GLN A 76 -17.78 31.00 -28.23
CA GLN A 76 -16.37 30.84 -28.63
C GLN A 76 -15.90 31.78 -29.75
N GLY A 77 -16.81 32.36 -30.54
CA GLY A 77 -16.47 33.30 -31.61
C GLY A 77 -16.07 34.69 -31.14
N PHE A 78 -16.25 35.02 -29.85
CA PHE A 78 -16.19 36.38 -29.33
C PHE A 78 -15.45 36.44 -27.98
N PRO A 79 -14.11 36.33 -27.95
CA PRO A 79 -13.35 36.37 -26.70
C PRO A 79 -13.36 37.76 -26.05
N ILE A 80 -13.28 37.77 -24.72
CA ILE A 80 -12.92 38.96 -23.95
C ILE A 80 -11.39 39.06 -23.94
N GLU A 81 -10.84 40.24 -24.20
CA GLU A 81 -9.39 40.47 -24.14
C GLU A 81 -9.03 41.37 -22.95
N ASP A 82 -8.25 40.83 -22.02
CA ASP A 82 -7.66 41.55 -20.89
C ASP A 82 -6.15 41.73 -21.12
N LYS A 83 -5.59 42.89 -20.76
CA LYS A 83 -4.19 43.23 -21.03
C LYS A 83 -3.44 43.53 -19.73
N PHE A 84 -2.25 42.96 -19.55
CA PHE A 84 -1.44 43.08 -18.33
C PHE A 84 -0.01 43.51 -18.60
N ASN A 85 0.57 44.27 -17.68
CA ASN A 85 1.96 44.76 -17.78
C ASN A 85 2.91 44.02 -16.85
N THR A 86 2.44 43.40 -15.78
CA THR A 86 3.28 42.73 -14.78
C THR A 86 2.85 41.28 -14.59
N THR A 87 3.80 40.42 -14.21
CA THR A 87 3.50 39.00 -13.94
C THR A 87 2.62 38.87 -12.70
N ALA A 88 2.83 39.72 -11.70
CA ALA A 88 2.03 39.73 -10.48
C ALA A 88 0.55 40.07 -10.73
N GLU A 89 0.25 41.06 -11.58
CA GLU A 89 -1.13 41.40 -11.94
C GLU A 89 -1.82 40.28 -12.70
N LEU A 90 -1.10 39.68 -13.66
CA LEU A 90 -1.60 38.56 -14.46
C LEU A 90 -1.94 37.36 -13.56
N VAL A 91 -1.02 36.97 -12.67
CA VAL A 91 -1.22 35.83 -11.76
C VAL A 91 -2.41 36.06 -10.83
N ARG A 92 -2.49 37.24 -10.18
CA ARG A 92 -3.62 37.59 -9.31
C ARG A 92 -4.96 37.59 -10.05
N PHE A 93 -4.95 37.94 -11.33
CA PHE A 93 -6.15 37.89 -12.16
C PHE A 93 -6.54 36.44 -12.45
N ILE A 94 -5.61 35.63 -12.97
CA ILE A 94 -5.85 34.22 -13.31
C ILE A 94 -6.30 33.42 -12.07
N GLU A 95 -5.68 33.63 -10.91
CA GLU A 95 -6.04 32.96 -9.64
C GLU A 95 -7.54 33.09 -9.32
N LYS A 96 -8.12 34.26 -9.59
CA LYS A 96 -9.54 34.56 -9.31
C LYS A 96 -10.52 34.03 -10.37
N GLN A 97 -10.04 33.55 -11.51
CA GLN A 97 -10.90 33.06 -12.60
C GLN A 97 -11.26 31.59 -12.39
N GLN A 98 -12.55 31.23 -12.40
CA GLN A 98 -12.98 29.83 -12.48
C GLN A 98 -13.11 29.39 -13.94
N LEU A 99 -12.74 28.15 -14.27
CA LEU A 99 -12.70 27.67 -15.67
C LEU A 99 -13.82 26.69 -16.07
N ALA A 100 -14.88 26.56 -15.27
CA ALA A 100 -15.95 25.59 -15.52
C ALA A 100 -16.67 25.76 -16.87
N ASN A 101 -16.82 26.99 -17.37
CA ASN A 101 -17.59 27.34 -18.57
C ASN A 101 -16.79 28.15 -19.61
N LYS A 102 -15.49 28.32 -19.37
CA LYS A 102 -14.62 29.18 -20.16
C LYS A 102 -13.19 28.66 -20.18
N HIS A 103 -12.47 28.90 -21.27
CA HIS A 103 -11.04 28.63 -21.39
C HIS A 103 -10.30 29.92 -21.69
N LEU A 104 -9.03 29.97 -21.29
CA LEU A 104 -8.17 31.14 -21.48
C LEU A 104 -7.07 30.83 -22.48
N ILE A 105 -6.66 31.84 -23.24
CA ILE A 105 -5.43 31.82 -24.01
C ILE A 105 -4.58 32.99 -23.54
N LEU A 106 -3.46 32.68 -22.92
CA LEU A 106 -2.48 33.67 -22.50
C LEU A 106 -1.46 33.87 -23.61
N GLN A 107 -1.31 35.10 -24.07
CA GLN A 107 -0.29 35.52 -25.02
C GLN A 107 0.77 36.36 -24.32
N ASN A 108 2.02 35.94 -24.36
CA ASN A 108 3.17 36.74 -23.95
C ASN A 108 3.66 37.54 -25.16
N ASN A 109 3.40 38.85 -25.12
CA ASN A 109 3.68 39.75 -26.24
C ASN A 109 5.19 40.03 -26.39
N ARG A 110 6.02 39.76 -25.36
CA ARG A 110 7.48 39.93 -25.43
C ARG A 110 8.16 38.75 -26.11
N GLU A 111 7.74 37.54 -25.77
CA GLU A 111 8.34 36.29 -26.24
C GLU A 111 7.61 35.70 -27.44
N SER A 112 6.46 36.29 -27.83
CA SER A 112 5.58 35.78 -28.88
C SER A 112 5.15 34.33 -28.64
N THR A 113 4.94 33.96 -27.37
CA THR A 113 4.47 32.64 -26.95
C THR A 113 3.01 32.69 -26.54
N GLU A 114 2.28 31.60 -26.77
CA GLU A 114 0.88 31.45 -26.37
C GLU A 114 0.68 30.15 -25.58
N ILE A 115 -0.10 30.22 -24.50
CA ILE A 115 -0.43 29.08 -23.63
C ILE A 115 -1.95 29.00 -23.52
N ALA A 116 -2.51 27.83 -23.80
CA ALA A 116 -3.93 27.55 -23.61
C ALA A 116 -4.17 26.99 -22.20
N ILE A 117 -5.07 27.62 -21.45
CA ILE A 117 -5.49 27.21 -20.11
C ILE A 117 -6.96 26.79 -20.21
N SER A 118 -7.19 25.51 -20.50
CA SER A 118 -8.51 25.01 -20.89
C SER A 118 -9.36 24.43 -19.77
N ASN A 119 -8.80 24.25 -18.57
CA ASN A 119 -9.51 23.74 -17.40
C ASN A 119 -8.75 24.10 -16.11
N GLU A 120 -9.38 23.87 -14.95
CA GLU A 120 -8.83 24.25 -13.65
C GLU A 120 -7.51 23.54 -13.35
N SER A 121 -7.34 22.28 -13.77
CA SER A 121 -6.07 21.57 -13.59
C SER A 121 -4.91 22.26 -14.33
N ILE A 122 -5.10 22.64 -15.60
CA ILE A 122 -4.07 23.32 -16.40
C ILE A 122 -3.76 24.70 -15.81
N LYS A 123 -4.77 25.39 -15.26
CA LYS A 123 -4.57 26.65 -14.54
C LYS A 123 -3.67 26.44 -13.32
N GLN A 124 -3.97 25.47 -12.47
CA GLN A 124 -3.19 25.21 -11.26
C GLN A 124 -1.76 24.77 -11.60
N LYS A 125 -1.59 23.95 -12.64
CA LYS A 125 -0.27 23.57 -13.14
C LYS A 125 0.53 24.79 -13.63
N PHE A 126 -0.09 25.63 -14.46
CA PHE A 126 0.53 26.85 -14.96
C PHE A 126 0.97 27.80 -13.84
N LEU A 127 0.15 27.97 -12.80
CA LEU A 127 0.49 28.77 -11.63
C LEU A 127 1.65 28.15 -10.83
N SER A 128 1.67 26.83 -10.65
CA SER A 128 2.77 26.12 -9.99
C SER A 128 4.08 26.31 -10.75
N ASP A 129 4.08 26.13 -12.07
CA ASP A 129 5.26 26.27 -12.92
C ASP A 129 5.81 27.72 -12.87
N LEU A 130 4.95 28.74 -12.83
CA LEU A 130 5.36 30.13 -12.65
C LEU A 130 6.02 30.37 -11.29
N TRP A 131 5.44 29.85 -10.19
CA TRP A 131 6.05 29.97 -8.87
C TRP A 131 7.37 29.19 -8.74
N ALA A 132 7.52 28.06 -9.45
CA ALA A 132 8.79 27.33 -9.52
C ALA A 132 9.90 28.17 -10.19
N GLN A 133 9.58 28.89 -11.27
CA GLN A 133 10.55 29.78 -11.94
C GLN A 133 11.07 30.90 -11.02
N GLU A 134 10.25 31.34 -10.06
CA GLU A 134 10.65 32.34 -9.06
C GLU A 134 11.71 31.82 -8.07
N LEU A 135 11.88 30.50 -7.92
CA LEU A 135 12.97 29.90 -7.13
C LEU A 135 14.32 30.05 -7.83
N GLU A 136 14.33 30.04 -9.16
CA GLU A 136 15.54 30.24 -9.97
C GLU A 136 15.83 31.74 -10.17
N LYS A 137 14.81 32.52 -10.49
CA LYS A 137 14.94 33.96 -10.78
C LYS A 137 13.72 34.74 -10.30
N LYS A 138 13.89 35.49 -9.20
CA LYS A 138 12.84 36.36 -8.65
C LYS A 138 12.45 37.48 -9.60
N THR A 139 11.15 37.69 -9.75
CA THR A 139 10.52 38.79 -10.50
C THR A 139 9.64 39.65 -9.57
N ASP A 140 8.78 40.49 -10.15
CA ASP A 140 7.76 41.24 -9.41
C ASP A 140 6.75 40.33 -8.69
N LEU A 141 6.57 39.08 -9.15
CA LEU A 141 5.65 38.11 -8.56
C LEU A 141 6.06 37.67 -7.15
N SER A 142 7.36 37.40 -6.94
CA SER A 142 7.90 36.98 -5.64
C SER A 142 8.52 38.12 -4.82
N SER A 143 8.29 39.37 -5.23
CA SER A 143 8.83 40.55 -4.54
C SER A 143 8.40 40.57 -3.06
N GLY A 144 9.39 40.56 -2.17
CA GLY A 144 9.18 40.54 -0.72
C GLY A 144 8.97 39.16 -0.09
N LEU A 145 9.03 38.07 -0.86
CA LEU A 145 8.88 36.69 -0.36
C LEU A 145 10.23 35.98 -0.14
N THR A 146 10.28 35.14 0.88
CA THR A 146 11.39 34.19 1.13
C THR A 146 11.31 33.00 0.17
N TYR A 147 12.40 32.26 -0.01
CA TYR A 147 12.40 31.05 -0.85
C TYR A 147 11.43 29.99 -0.32
N THR A 148 11.31 29.84 0.99
CA THR A 148 10.32 28.95 1.62
C THR A 148 8.89 29.34 1.27
N GLN A 149 8.55 30.64 1.32
CA GLN A 149 7.22 31.12 0.96
C GLN A 149 6.91 30.97 -0.55
N ILE A 150 7.94 31.00 -1.40
CA ILE A 150 7.80 30.75 -2.85
C ILE A 150 7.54 29.25 -3.08
N ASP A 151 8.30 28.39 -2.39
CA ASP A 151 8.15 26.92 -2.43
C ASP A 151 6.78 26.47 -1.92
N GLU A 152 6.30 27.04 -0.82
CA GLU A 152 4.95 26.79 -0.28
C GLU A 152 3.86 27.15 -1.30
N LYS A 153 4.00 28.25 -2.04
CA LYS A 153 3.05 28.65 -3.08
C LYS A 153 3.09 27.73 -4.30
N GLN A 154 4.29 27.32 -4.72
CA GLN A 154 4.47 26.34 -5.79
C GLN A 154 3.80 25.02 -5.43
N ALA A 155 4.04 24.52 -4.21
CA ALA A 155 3.50 23.28 -3.70
C ALA A 155 1.96 23.34 -3.53
N TYR A 156 1.43 24.48 -3.08
CA TYR A 156 -0.02 24.72 -2.99
C TYR A 156 -0.71 24.54 -4.35
N HIS A 157 -0.21 25.22 -5.39
CA HIS A 157 -0.78 25.10 -6.74
C HIS A 157 -0.54 23.71 -7.34
N TYR A 158 0.56 23.04 -7.02
CA TYR A 158 0.83 21.67 -7.48
C TYR A 158 -0.17 20.67 -6.89
N ARG A 159 -0.44 20.73 -5.59
CA ARG A 159 -1.44 19.88 -4.92
C ARG A 159 -2.84 20.12 -5.48
N ASN A 160 -3.20 21.37 -5.72
CA ASN A 160 -4.49 21.71 -6.35
C ASN A 160 -4.57 21.20 -7.79
N TYR A 161 -3.46 21.22 -8.54
CA TYR A 161 -3.39 20.58 -9.85
C TYR A 161 -3.66 19.08 -9.76
N GLU A 162 -3.03 18.37 -8.84
CA GLU A 162 -3.27 16.92 -8.65
C GLU A 162 -4.75 16.63 -8.34
N VAL A 163 -5.36 17.45 -7.49
CA VAL A 163 -6.79 17.36 -7.15
C VAL A 163 -7.68 17.62 -8.37
N GLU A 164 -7.47 18.72 -9.09
CA GLU A 164 -8.29 19.08 -10.26
C GLU A 164 -8.07 18.15 -11.46
N ALA A 165 -6.84 17.63 -11.64
CA ALA A 165 -6.55 16.62 -12.66
C ALA A 165 -7.22 15.28 -12.34
N ALA A 166 -7.30 14.92 -11.06
CA ALA A 166 -8.09 13.79 -10.60
C ALA A 166 -9.60 14.01 -10.83
N LYS A 167 -10.12 15.23 -10.63
CA LYS A 167 -11.53 15.59 -10.94
C LYS A 167 -11.86 15.45 -12.43
N LEU A 168 -11.01 15.94 -13.34
CA LEU A 168 -11.21 15.78 -14.79
C LEU A 168 -11.16 14.31 -15.22
N SER A 169 -10.34 13.52 -14.54
CA SER A 169 -10.27 12.06 -14.74
C SER A 169 -11.54 11.34 -14.24
N LEU A 170 -12.33 12.00 -13.38
CA LEU A 170 -13.62 11.54 -12.86
C LEU A 170 -14.82 12.10 -13.67
N GLU A 171 -14.76 13.34 -14.17
CA GLU A 171 -15.81 13.96 -15.00
C GLU A 171 -16.04 13.24 -16.34
N GLY A 172 -15.02 12.55 -16.87
CA GLY A 172 -15.18 11.66 -18.02
C GLY A 172 -16.06 10.42 -17.76
N ILE A 173 -16.44 10.17 -16.50
CA ILE A 173 -17.18 8.96 -16.07
C ILE A 173 -18.58 9.28 -15.53
N HIS A 174 -18.91 10.53 -15.16
CA HIS A 174 -20.21 10.90 -14.60
C HIS A 174 -20.81 12.16 -15.26
N GLN A 175 -21.51 11.95 -16.38
CA GLN A 175 -22.50 12.89 -16.92
C GLN A 175 -23.94 12.53 -16.50
N ILE A 176 -24.11 11.74 -15.44
CA ILE A 176 -25.43 11.36 -14.91
C ILE A 176 -25.36 11.47 -13.38
N GLU A 177 -26.14 12.44 -12.88
CA GLU A 177 -26.65 12.57 -11.51
C GLU A 177 -25.69 13.09 -10.43
N MET A 178 -25.56 14.43 -10.37
CA MET A 178 -25.41 15.16 -9.11
C MET A 178 -26.74 15.83 -8.77
N THR A 179 -27.32 15.47 -7.63
CA THR A 179 -27.99 16.43 -6.75
C THR A 179 -27.67 16.04 -5.32
N ASP A 180 -27.35 17.06 -4.53
CA ASP A 180 -27.20 17.07 -3.08
C ASP A 180 -25.83 16.60 -2.56
N LEU A 181 -24.93 17.57 -2.34
CA LEU A 181 -24.29 17.87 -1.05
C LEU A 181 -23.23 18.96 -1.24
N GLU A 182 -23.68 20.17 -1.60
CA GLU A 182 -23.07 21.39 -1.06
C GLU A 182 -23.74 21.63 0.29
N GLU A 183 -23.06 21.28 1.39
CA GLU A 183 -23.14 22.04 2.64
C GLU A 183 -22.08 21.51 3.62
N ASN A 184 -21.31 22.45 4.18
CA ASN A 184 -20.30 22.30 5.24
C ASN A 184 -18.83 22.12 4.82
N ALA A 185 -18.36 22.93 3.88
CA ALA A 185 -16.99 23.41 3.91
C ALA A 185 -16.96 24.72 4.71
N ASP A 186 -16.74 24.64 6.02
CA ASP A 186 -16.17 25.71 6.85
C ASP A 186 -16.15 25.28 8.33
N PHE A 187 -15.18 24.45 8.71
CA PHE A 187 -14.54 24.50 10.03
C PHE A 187 -13.29 23.61 10.05
N PHE A 188 -12.27 24.01 10.82
CA PHE A 188 -10.95 23.37 11.01
C PHE A 188 -9.83 23.78 10.04
N SER A 189 -9.45 25.05 10.16
CA SER A 189 -8.04 25.46 10.16
C SER A 189 -7.29 24.85 11.37
N ASP A 190 -6.02 24.49 11.15
CA ASP A 190 -4.95 24.31 12.13
C ASP A 190 -5.26 23.51 13.40
N GLU A 191 -4.84 22.25 13.43
CA GLU A 191 -4.01 21.66 14.50
C GLU A 191 -3.69 20.20 14.17
N GLY A 192 -2.45 19.78 14.42
CA GLY A 192 -1.92 18.49 13.97
C GLY A 192 -2.69 17.29 14.53
N PHE A 193 -3.13 16.39 13.65
CA PHE A 193 -3.60 15.04 13.97
C PHE A 193 -2.57 14.02 13.47
N GLU A 194 -2.18 13.04 14.29
CA GLU A 194 -1.31 11.96 13.79
C GLU A 194 -2.19 11.00 13.02
N GLU A 195 -1.72 10.61 11.84
CA GLU A 195 -2.38 9.57 11.08
C GLU A 195 -2.02 8.20 11.69
N ASN A 196 -3.02 7.50 12.23
CA ASN A 196 -2.86 6.11 12.66
C ASN A 196 -2.95 5.17 11.45
N LEU A 197 -1.79 4.71 10.98
CA LEU A 197 -1.68 3.81 9.83
C LEU A 197 -1.27 2.42 10.31
N THR A 198 -2.10 1.41 10.04
CA THR A 198 -1.85 0.02 10.38
C THR A 198 -1.72 -0.83 9.12
N PRO A 199 -0.67 -1.65 8.93
CA PRO A 199 -0.55 -2.45 7.71
C PRO A 199 -1.72 -3.42 7.52
N ALA A 200 -2.18 -3.56 6.27
CA ALA A 200 -3.14 -4.59 5.89
C ALA A 200 -2.53 -5.99 6.07
N SER A 201 -3.34 -6.97 6.46
CA SER A 201 -2.85 -8.32 6.82
C SER A 201 -2.61 -9.23 5.62
N ASP A 202 -3.36 -9.04 4.54
CA ASP A 202 -3.42 -9.96 3.40
C ASP A 202 -3.37 -9.22 2.04
N LEU A 203 -2.57 -8.14 2.00
CA LEU A 203 -2.29 -7.29 0.84
C LEU A 203 -0.79 -6.94 0.76
N PRO A 204 -0.29 -6.48 -0.41
CA PRO A 204 1.10 -6.05 -0.57
C PRO A 204 1.51 -4.92 0.39
N ASP A 205 2.81 -4.77 0.65
CA ASP A 205 3.33 -3.68 1.48
C ASP A 205 2.96 -2.30 0.92
N GLY A 206 2.66 -1.37 1.83
CA GLY A 206 2.16 -0.04 1.51
C GLY A 206 0.62 0.06 1.54
N TRP A 207 -0.08 -1.08 1.52
CA TRP A 207 -1.49 -1.10 1.89
C TRP A 207 -1.66 -0.97 3.41
N VAL A 208 -2.39 0.06 3.84
CA VAL A 208 -2.54 0.40 5.26
C VAL A 208 -3.99 0.74 5.57
N TRP A 209 -4.51 0.26 6.68
CA TRP A 209 -5.71 0.83 7.30
C TRP A 209 -5.34 2.15 7.95
N ARG A 210 -5.93 3.24 7.46
CA ARG A 210 -5.98 4.51 8.18
C ARG A 210 -7.13 4.46 9.17
N GLU A 211 -6.85 4.70 10.43
CA GLU A 211 -7.84 4.72 11.50
C GLU A 211 -7.87 6.10 12.12
N TYR A 212 -9.07 6.67 12.25
CA TYR A 212 -9.30 7.98 12.83
C TYR A 212 -9.73 7.83 14.29
N GLY A 213 -9.42 8.82 15.12
CA GLY A 213 -9.72 8.81 16.55
C GLY A 213 -11.22 8.74 16.89
N ASP A 214 -12.11 8.97 15.93
CA ASP A 214 -13.56 8.81 16.05
C ASP A 214 -14.06 7.36 15.86
N GLY A 215 -13.15 6.41 15.60
CA GLY A 215 -13.49 5.01 15.35
C GLY A 215 -13.88 4.72 13.91
N SER A 216 -13.78 5.71 13.01
CA SER A 216 -13.85 5.50 11.57
C SER A 216 -12.49 5.12 10.98
N GLY A 217 -12.48 4.56 9.79
CA GLY A 217 -11.23 4.19 9.14
C GLY A 217 -11.40 3.83 7.68
N SER A 218 -10.28 3.63 6.99
CA SER A 218 -10.28 3.22 5.59
C SER A 218 -9.04 2.43 5.19
N LEU A 219 -9.20 1.44 4.32
CA LEU A 219 -8.11 0.76 3.67
C LEU A 219 -7.52 1.68 2.60
N LYS A 220 -6.25 2.01 2.75
CA LYS A 220 -5.47 2.85 1.85
C LYS A 220 -4.47 2.05 1.04
N SER A 221 -4.32 2.44 -0.22
CA SER A 221 -3.27 1.94 -1.09
C SER A 221 -1.94 2.64 -0.85
N PRO A 222 -0.82 2.09 -1.36
CA PRO A 222 0.49 2.75 -1.34
C PRO A 222 0.49 4.14 -1.98
N GLY A 223 -0.37 4.36 -3.00
CA GLY A 223 -0.60 5.67 -3.62
C GLY A 223 -1.43 6.65 -2.77
N GLY A 224 -1.85 6.27 -1.56
CA GLY A 224 -2.59 7.11 -0.62
C GLY A 224 -4.11 7.14 -0.83
N TYR A 225 -4.62 6.41 -1.82
CA TYR A 225 -6.04 6.31 -2.16
C TYR A 225 -6.79 5.41 -1.19
N SER A 226 -8.04 5.76 -0.87
CA SER A 226 -8.89 4.99 0.07
C SER A 226 -9.92 4.15 -0.68
N TYR A 227 -10.04 2.87 -0.32
CA TYR A 227 -10.86 1.89 -1.03
C TYR A 227 -12.06 1.43 -0.21
N TYR A 228 -11.84 0.90 1.00
CA TYR A 228 -12.92 0.43 1.87
C TYR A 228 -12.93 1.29 3.11
N SER A 229 -14.05 1.94 3.41
CA SER A 229 -14.18 2.77 4.63
C SER A 229 -15.17 2.17 5.60
N TYR A 230 -15.00 2.44 6.88
CA TYR A 230 -15.94 2.05 7.94
C TYR A 230 -16.10 3.18 8.95
N ASP A 231 -17.21 3.16 9.66
CA ASP A 231 -17.52 4.01 10.79
C ASP A 231 -18.13 3.14 11.90
N LEU A 232 -17.43 2.99 13.01
CA LEU A 232 -17.90 2.18 14.14
C LEU A 232 -18.96 2.88 14.99
N GLN A 233 -19.05 4.21 14.94
CA GLN A 233 -20.06 4.99 15.65
C GLN A 233 -21.43 4.83 14.99
N THR A 234 -21.47 4.84 13.65
CA THR A 234 -22.70 4.58 12.89
C THR A 234 -22.91 3.11 12.57
N GLN A 235 -21.88 2.26 12.75
CA GLN A 235 -21.83 0.85 12.33
C GLN A 235 -22.11 0.68 10.84
N GLU A 236 -21.51 1.54 10.03
CA GLU A 236 -21.66 1.53 8.58
C GLU A 236 -20.32 1.33 7.90
N TYR A 237 -20.35 0.84 6.67
CA TYR A 237 -19.18 0.74 5.82
C TYR A 237 -19.48 1.14 4.39
N ARG A 238 -18.41 1.45 3.65
CA ARG A 238 -18.46 1.92 2.27
C ARG A 238 -17.52 1.12 1.40
N LEU A 239 -18.05 0.63 0.28
CA LEU A 239 -17.31 -0.16 -0.69
C LEU A 239 -16.70 0.75 -1.79
N PRO A 240 -15.55 0.38 -2.38
CA PRO A 240 -14.92 1.11 -3.49
C PRO A 240 -15.63 0.91 -4.83
N HIS A 241 -16.81 0.31 -4.83
CA HIS A 241 -17.57 -0.09 -6.01
C HIS A 241 -19.07 -0.06 -5.69
N GLY A 242 -19.91 -0.08 -6.72
CA GLY A 242 -21.35 0.12 -6.56
C GLY A 242 -21.70 1.59 -6.25
N ARG A 243 -22.85 1.82 -5.61
CA ARG A 243 -23.40 3.18 -5.34
C ARG A 243 -22.61 3.96 -4.28
N ARG A 244 -21.61 3.34 -3.64
CA ARG A 244 -20.78 3.89 -2.57
C ARG A 244 -21.58 4.57 -1.43
N GLU A 245 -22.79 4.07 -1.21
CA GLU A 245 -23.63 4.40 -0.08
C GLU A 245 -23.04 3.74 1.18
N TRP A 246 -23.24 4.39 2.32
CA TRP A 246 -22.95 3.78 3.61
C TRP A 246 -23.96 2.65 3.85
N THR A 247 -23.46 1.44 4.08
CA THR A 247 -24.26 0.23 4.30
C THR A 247 -24.11 -0.20 5.76
N GLY A 248 -25.21 -0.50 6.44
CA GLY A 248 -25.18 -0.93 7.84
C GLY A 248 -24.54 -2.31 7.99
N MET A 249 -23.60 -2.46 8.93
CA MET A 249 -22.92 -3.72 9.25
C MET A 249 -23.88 -4.84 9.74
N ARG A 250 -25.16 -4.53 10.00
CA ARG A 250 -26.16 -5.46 10.55
C ARG A 250 -27.28 -5.81 9.57
N ASP A 251 -27.25 -5.30 8.35
CA ASP A 251 -28.39 -5.38 7.45
C ASP A 251 -28.51 -6.72 6.69
N PHE A 252 -27.48 -7.59 6.73
CA PHE A 252 -27.45 -8.84 5.95
C PHE A 252 -26.81 -10.05 6.67
N TYR A 253 -27.34 -11.25 6.41
CA TYR A 253 -26.94 -12.52 7.03
C TYR A 253 -25.54 -13.04 6.64
N ASN A 254 -24.90 -12.47 5.60
CA ASN A 254 -23.61 -12.89 5.05
C ASN A 254 -22.49 -11.82 5.19
N GLU A 255 -22.70 -10.81 6.02
CA GLU A 255 -21.79 -9.66 6.14
C GLU A 255 -20.97 -9.66 7.44
N PRO A 256 -19.82 -8.97 7.44
CA PRO A 256 -18.89 -8.97 8.58
C PRO A 256 -19.54 -8.40 9.86
N GLN A 257 -19.62 -9.23 10.91
CA GLN A 257 -20.27 -8.89 12.18
C GLN A 257 -19.35 -8.13 13.13
N THR A 258 -18.05 -8.09 12.84
CA THR A 258 -17.04 -7.36 13.59
C THR A 258 -16.13 -6.56 12.66
N LEU A 259 -15.43 -5.54 13.19
CA LEU A 259 -14.42 -4.80 12.43
C LEU A 259 -13.35 -5.73 11.86
N HIS A 260 -12.98 -6.79 12.59
CA HIS A 260 -12.00 -7.76 12.15
C HIS A 260 -12.49 -8.51 10.90
N ASP A 261 -13.74 -8.97 10.91
CA ASP A 261 -14.36 -9.63 9.77
C ASP A 261 -14.46 -8.67 8.57
N PHE A 262 -14.73 -7.38 8.82
CA PHE A 262 -14.83 -6.37 7.75
C PHE A 262 -13.48 -6.14 7.08
N LYS A 263 -12.40 -6.08 7.87
CA LYS A 263 -11.04 -5.93 7.34
C LYS A 263 -10.64 -7.15 6.50
N ILE A 264 -10.94 -8.37 6.97
CA ILE A 264 -10.71 -9.61 6.20
C ILE A 264 -11.49 -9.59 4.88
N TYR A 265 -12.77 -9.24 4.92
CA TYR A 265 -13.62 -9.12 3.73
C TYR A 265 -13.07 -8.08 2.75
N ALA A 266 -12.71 -6.88 3.22
CA ALA A 266 -12.19 -5.81 2.38
C ALA A 266 -10.86 -6.19 1.70
N GLU A 267 -9.95 -6.83 2.43
CA GLU A 267 -8.67 -7.32 1.88
C GLU A 267 -8.88 -8.47 0.89
N GLY A 268 -9.87 -9.35 1.10
CA GLY A 268 -10.25 -10.38 0.15
C GLY A 268 -10.89 -9.83 -1.14
N ASP A 269 -11.86 -8.94 -0.99
CA ASP A 269 -12.66 -8.37 -2.09
C ASP A 269 -11.83 -7.45 -2.99
N ILE A 270 -10.89 -6.68 -2.44
CA ILE A 270 -10.02 -5.82 -3.24
C ILE A 270 -9.10 -6.63 -4.15
N LYS A 271 -8.60 -7.78 -3.67
CA LYS A 271 -7.84 -8.72 -4.49
C LYS A 271 -8.71 -9.21 -5.65
N GLU A 272 -9.97 -9.55 -5.39
CA GLU A 272 -10.89 -10.07 -6.42
C GLU A 272 -11.15 -9.03 -7.51
N LYS A 273 -11.37 -7.79 -7.10
CA LYS A 273 -11.72 -6.70 -8.00
C LYS A 273 -10.52 -6.07 -8.70
N ALA A 274 -9.29 -6.26 -8.20
CA ALA A 274 -8.07 -5.86 -8.90
C ALA A 274 -7.95 -6.46 -10.31
N VAL A 275 -8.50 -7.66 -10.54
CA VAL A 275 -8.52 -8.33 -11.85
C VAL A 275 -9.29 -7.53 -12.90
N LYS A 276 -10.43 -6.95 -12.51
CA LYS A 276 -11.29 -6.15 -13.41
C LYS A 276 -10.98 -4.65 -13.33
N ASN A 277 -10.32 -4.21 -12.26
CA ASN A 277 -10.06 -2.82 -11.89
C ASN A 277 -11.31 -1.91 -11.98
N ASN A 278 -12.47 -2.48 -11.64
CA ASN A 278 -13.75 -1.75 -11.54
C ASN A 278 -13.92 -1.12 -10.14
N LEU A 279 -12.81 -0.65 -9.58
CA LEU A 279 -12.73 0.03 -8.29
C LEU A 279 -12.76 1.54 -8.53
N SER A 280 -13.17 2.30 -7.52
CA SER A 280 -13.06 3.74 -7.54
C SER A 280 -12.60 4.28 -6.18
N PRO A 281 -11.39 4.84 -6.13
CA PRO A 281 -10.47 5.11 -7.25
C PRO A 281 -9.96 3.82 -7.93
N LYS A 282 -9.61 3.89 -9.22
CA LYS A 282 -9.00 2.74 -9.90
C LYS A 282 -7.62 2.50 -9.31
N LEU A 283 -7.23 1.23 -9.18
CA LEU A 283 -5.83 0.90 -8.89
C LEU A 283 -4.96 1.43 -10.01
N SER A 284 -3.83 2.05 -9.68
CA SER A 284 -2.77 2.30 -10.66
C SER A 284 -2.27 0.98 -11.25
N GLU A 285 -1.58 1.04 -12.39
CA GLU A 285 -1.11 -0.18 -13.03
C GLU A 285 -0.05 -0.89 -12.18
N ASP A 286 0.74 -0.13 -11.41
CA ASP A 286 1.68 -0.67 -10.42
C ASP A 286 0.94 -1.32 -9.24
N GLU A 287 -0.06 -0.65 -8.64
CA GLU A 287 -0.84 -1.24 -7.52
C GLU A 287 -1.65 -2.47 -7.95
N LYS A 288 -2.18 -2.45 -9.17
CA LYS A 288 -2.89 -3.58 -9.78
C LYS A 288 -1.92 -4.74 -10.01
N ASN A 289 -0.76 -4.47 -10.60
CA ASN A 289 0.27 -5.50 -10.80
C ASN A 289 0.78 -6.02 -9.47
N ASP A 290 1.01 -5.17 -8.46
CA ASP A 290 1.42 -5.59 -7.12
C ASP A 290 0.37 -6.47 -6.44
N ILE A 291 -0.91 -6.12 -6.50
CA ILE A 291 -1.99 -6.95 -5.95
C ILE A 291 -2.14 -8.25 -6.74
N LEU A 292 -2.07 -8.21 -8.07
CA LEU A 292 -2.18 -9.41 -8.91
C LEU A 292 -0.97 -10.32 -8.75
N ASN A 293 0.23 -9.77 -8.62
CA ASN A 293 1.48 -10.50 -8.41
C ASN A 293 1.56 -11.04 -6.99
N TYR A 294 1.09 -10.32 -5.97
CA TYR A 294 0.92 -10.84 -4.62
C TYR A 294 -0.13 -11.94 -4.58
N ARG A 295 -1.26 -11.76 -5.27
CA ARG A 295 -2.28 -12.79 -5.47
C ARG A 295 -1.72 -14.00 -6.21
N ILE A 296 -0.91 -13.84 -7.25
CA ILE A 296 -0.27 -14.93 -8.01
C ILE A 296 0.81 -15.59 -7.16
N PHE A 297 1.65 -14.84 -6.47
CA PHE A 297 2.62 -15.34 -5.48
C PHE A 297 1.93 -16.14 -4.36
N MET A 298 0.72 -15.77 -3.95
CA MET A 298 -0.08 -16.54 -2.98
C MET A 298 -0.84 -17.71 -3.66
N LYS A 299 -1.37 -17.55 -4.88
CA LYS A 299 -2.12 -18.56 -5.67
C LYS A 299 -1.27 -19.65 -6.31
N GLU A 300 -0.04 -19.37 -6.75
CA GLU A 300 0.93 -20.36 -7.24
C GLU A 300 1.27 -21.39 -6.15
N ASN A 301 0.80 -21.14 -4.92
CA ASN A 301 1.05 -21.95 -3.76
C ASN A 301 -0.18 -22.66 -3.19
N GLU A 302 -1.35 -22.55 -3.82
CA GLU A 302 -2.58 -23.20 -3.36
C GLU A 302 -3.18 -24.02 -4.50
N PHE A 303 -3.16 -25.34 -4.35
CA PHE A 303 -3.92 -26.25 -5.22
C PHE A 303 -5.14 -26.76 -4.49
N ILE A 304 -6.31 -26.54 -5.09
CA ILE A 304 -7.58 -27.11 -4.64
C ILE A 304 -8.12 -27.97 -5.77
N LEU A 305 -8.26 -29.27 -5.51
CA LEU A 305 -8.94 -30.18 -6.41
C LEU A 305 -10.44 -29.87 -6.38
N GLU A 306 -11.04 -29.63 -7.55
CA GLU A 306 -12.49 -29.46 -7.66
C GLU A 306 -13.22 -30.67 -7.07
N ASN A 307 -14.30 -30.41 -6.33
CA ASN A 307 -15.08 -31.46 -5.69
C ASN A 307 -15.56 -32.50 -6.72
N LEU A 308 -15.03 -33.72 -6.59
CA LEU A 308 -15.27 -34.85 -7.48
C LEU A 308 -16.72 -35.36 -7.46
N GLN A 309 -17.60 -34.83 -6.60
CA GLN A 309 -19.00 -35.26 -6.44
C GLN A 309 -19.13 -36.76 -6.14
N ILE A 310 -18.23 -37.30 -5.30
CA ILE A 310 -18.25 -38.70 -4.91
C ILE A 310 -19.37 -38.94 -3.89
N THR A 311 -20.25 -39.90 -4.18
CA THR A 311 -21.37 -40.26 -3.30
C THR A 311 -20.95 -41.16 -2.14
N SER A 312 -21.70 -41.15 -1.04
CA SER A 312 -21.47 -42.03 0.11
C SER A 312 -21.46 -43.52 -0.28
N ASN A 313 -22.35 -43.92 -1.19
CA ASN A 313 -22.42 -45.30 -1.68
C ASN A 313 -21.15 -45.70 -2.46
N GLN A 314 -20.56 -44.79 -3.24
CA GLN A 314 -19.30 -45.05 -3.94
C GLN A 314 -18.12 -45.18 -2.96
N ARG A 315 -18.09 -44.37 -1.89
CA ARG A 315 -17.08 -44.48 -0.82
C ARG A 315 -17.19 -45.81 -0.07
N GLU A 316 -18.41 -46.21 0.28
CA GLU A 316 -18.69 -47.48 0.95
C GLU A 316 -18.26 -48.67 0.09
N ALA A 317 -18.66 -48.68 -1.19
CA ALA A 317 -18.27 -49.73 -2.13
C ALA A 317 -16.74 -49.83 -2.34
N TYR A 318 -16.05 -48.69 -2.45
CA TYR A 318 -14.60 -48.67 -2.56
C TYR A 318 -13.91 -49.20 -1.28
N SER A 319 -14.39 -48.78 -0.11
CA SER A 319 -13.88 -49.25 1.18
C SER A 319 -14.05 -50.76 1.32
N GLU A 320 -15.24 -51.30 1.00
CA GLU A 320 -15.50 -52.74 1.01
C GLU A 320 -14.58 -53.50 0.06
N LYS A 321 -14.34 -52.95 -1.14
CA LYS A 321 -13.43 -53.55 -2.11
C LYS A 321 -12.00 -53.65 -1.58
N MET A 322 -11.54 -52.63 -0.86
CA MET A 322 -10.18 -52.61 -0.29
C MET A 322 -10.05 -53.49 0.95
N GLU A 323 -11.07 -53.53 1.81
CA GLU A 323 -11.04 -54.32 3.05
C GLU A 323 -11.27 -55.82 2.79
N PHE A 324 -12.21 -56.17 1.89
CA PHE A 324 -12.65 -57.55 1.67
C PHE A 324 -12.25 -58.12 0.30
N GLY A 325 -11.60 -57.34 -0.56
CA GLY A 325 -11.21 -57.74 -1.91
C GLY A 325 -12.36 -57.86 -2.91
N LYS A 326 -13.61 -57.59 -2.49
CA LYS A 326 -14.83 -57.66 -3.31
C LYS A 326 -15.87 -56.66 -2.78
N THR A 327 -16.71 -56.16 -3.68
CA THR A 327 -17.90 -55.36 -3.37
C THR A 327 -18.93 -55.59 -4.49
N ASP A 328 -20.21 -55.46 -4.16
CA ASP A 328 -21.31 -55.47 -5.13
C ASP A 328 -21.73 -54.03 -5.52
N GLY A 329 -21.16 -53.02 -4.87
CA GLY A 329 -21.43 -51.60 -5.15
C GLY A 329 -20.55 -51.02 -6.27
N ASP A 330 -21.09 -50.03 -6.98
CA ASP A 330 -20.35 -49.30 -8.02
C ASP A 330 -19.55 -48.14 -7.42
N TYR A 331 -18.23 -48.17 -7.61
CA TYR A 331 -17.30 -47.11 -7.22
C TYR A 331 -16.55 -46.51 -8.43
N SER A 332 -17.06 -46.72 -9.65
CA SER A 332 -16.42 -46.22 -10.85
C SER A 332 -16.43 -44.69 -10.91
N LEU A 333 -15.29 -44.11 -11.32
CA LEU A 333 -15.17 -42.70 -11.65
C LEU A 333 -15.41 -42.50 -13.14
N THR A 334 -16.21 -41.49 -13.48
CA THR A 334 -16.42 -41.09 -14.88
C THR A 334 -15.14 -40.55 -15.50
N LYS A 335 -15.08 -40.51 -16.84
CA LYS A 335 -13.94 -39.92 -17.54
C LYS A 335 -13.66 -38.48 -17.11
N ALA A 336 -14.72 -37.66 -16.94
CA ALA A 336 -14.58 -36.29 -16.47
C ALA A 336 -13.96 -36.21 -15.06
N GLN A 337 -14.40 -37.04 -14.12
CA GLN A 337 -13.82 -37.13 -12.77
C GLN A 337 -12.37 -37.66 -12.78
N MET A 338 -12.03 -38.53 -13.72
CA MET A 338 -10.66 -39.05 -13.87
C MET A 338 -9.70 -38.02 -14.48
N ASP A 339 -10.23 -37.10 -15.29
CA ASP A 339 -9.48 -36.03 -15.94
C ASP A 339 -9.26 -34.84 -14.98
N THR A 340 -10.12 -34.65 -13.96
CA THR A 340 -9.93 -33.64 -12.90
C THR A 340 -8.85 -34.01 -11.88
N ILE A 341 -8.58 -35.30 -11.67
CA ILE A 341 -7.50 -35.75 -10.77
C ILE A 341 -6.15 -35.60 -11.48
N PRO A 342 -5.11 -35.04 -10.83
CA PRO A 342 -3.77 -34.90 -11.39
C PRO A 342 -3.19 -36.18 -11.97
N ASN A 343 -2.33 -36.02 -12.98
CA ASN A 343 -1.56 -37.11 -13.57
C ASN A 343 -0.19 -37.26 -12.91
N VAL A 344 0.35 -36.19 -12.35
CA VAL A 344 1.56 -36.21 -11.55
C VAL A 344 1.30 -35.43 -10.27
N ILE A 345 1.69 -35.99 -9.13
CA ILE A 345 1.76 -35.28 -7.85
C ILE A 345 3.16 -35.47 -7.27
N ASP A 346 3.80 -34.39 -6.85
CA ASP A 346 5.10 -34.40 -6.16
C ASP A 346 6.17 -35.23 -6.90
N GLY A 347 6.14 -35.17 -8.24
CA GLY A 347 7.03 -35.94 -9.13
C GLY A 347 6.57 -37.38 -9.45
N HIS A 348 5.57 -37.92 -8.74
CA HIS A 348 5.02 -39.26 -8.97
C HIS A 348 3.94 -39.27 -10.05
N THR A 349 4.16 -40.05 -11.12
CA THR A 349 3.12 -40.28 -12.13
C THR A 349 2.05 -41.21 -11.58
N LEU A 350 0.78 -40.78 -11.62
CA LEU A 350 -0.35 -41.54 -11.11
C LEU A 350 -0.89 -42.51 -12.16
N SER A 351 -0.92 -43.80 -11.83
CA SER A 351 -1.66 -44.82 -12.55
C SER A 351 -3.16 -44.66 -12.36
N LYS A 352 -3.95 -45.42 -13.13
CA LYS A 352 -5.41 -45.44 -12.96
C LYS A 352 -5.80 -45.80 -11.52
N ASN A 353 -5.12 -46.77 -10.90
CA ASN A 353 -5.43 -47.17 -9.52
C ASN A 353 -5.01 -46.11 -8.52
N ASP A 354 -3.86 -45.45 -8.71
CA ASP A 354 -3.41 -44.38 -7.81
C ASP A 354 -4.40 -43.21 -7.77
N LYS A 355 -5.02 -42.87 -8.91
CA LYS A 355 -6.06 -41.85 -8.96
C LYS A 355 -7.30 -42.25 -8.15
N TYR A 356 -7.65 -43.54 -8.11
CA TYR A 356 -8.75 -44.02 -7.27
C TYR A 356 -8.36 -44.00 -5.79
N GLU A 357 -7.14 -44.40 -5.45
CA GLU A 357 -6.63 -44.34 -4.06
C GLU A 357 -6.64 -42.91 -3.52
N LEU A 358 -6.19 -41.94 -4.31
CA LEU A 358 -6.23 -40.53 -3.93
C LEU A 358 -7.67 -39.98 -3.81
N ALA A 359 -8.59 -40.42 -4.68
CA ALA A 359 -9.96 -39.92 -4.70
C ALA A 359 -10.85 -40.45 -3.57
N PHE A 360 -10.62 -41.70 -3.15
CA PHE A 360 -11.48 -42.41 -2.20
C PHE A 360 -10.84 -42.66 -0.83
N GLY A 361 -9.52 -42.54 -0.71
CA GLY A 361 -8.80 -42.85 0.52
C GLY A 361 -7.38 -42.26 0.57
N LEU A 362 -6.43 -43.09 1.00
CA LEU A 362 -5.03 -42.72 1.15
C LEU A 362 -4.20 -43.33 0.01
N LEU A 363 -3.54 -42.50 -0.77
CA LEU A 363 -2.57 -42.95 -1.77
C LEU A 363 -1.21 -43.16 -1.11
N GLU A 364 -0.76 -44.41 -1.00
CA GLU A 364 0.53 -44.73 -0.41
C GLU A 364 1.61 -44.98 -1.46
N LYS A 365 2.73 -44.27 -1.35
CA LYS A 365 3.97 -44.52 -2.10
C LYS A 365 4.98 -45.17 -1.15
N GLN A 366 4.71 -46.43 -0.81
CA GLN A 366 5.45 -47.22 0.18
C GLN A 366 6.97 -47.27 -0.08
N LEU A 367 7.40 -47.30 -1.35
CA LEU A 367 8.82 -47.28 -1.73
C LEU A 367 9.53 -45.97 -1.36
N TYR A 368 8.78 -44.89 -1.16
CA TYR A 368 9.29 -43.56 -0.86
C TYR A 368 8.98 -43.13 0.59
N GLY A 369 8.20 -43.91 1.34
CA GLY A 369 7.76 -43.54 2.68
C GLY A 369 6.83 -42.32 2.69
N GLU A 370 6.05 -42.16 1.63
CA GLU A 370 5.16 -41.03 1.41
C GLU A 370 3.72 -41.51 1.29
N SER A 371 2.76 -40.73 1.78
CA SER A 371 1.34 -40.94 1.53
C SER A 371 0.63 -39.61 1.26
N TYR A 372 -0.46 -39.67 0.50
CA TYR A 372 -1.20 -38.50 0.05
C TYR A 372 -2.69 -38.68 0.32
N GLU A 373 -3.29 -37.68 0.97
CA GLU A 373 -4.71 -37.68 1.34
C GLU A 373 -5.40 -36.46 0.73
N LEU A 374 -6.57 -36.67 0.13
CA LEU A 374 -7.43 -35.60 -0.34
C LEU A 374 -8.37 -35.15 0.78
N LEU A 375 -8.24 -33.91 1.21
CA LEU A 375 -9.06 -33.32 2.28
C LEU A 375 -10.43 -32.88 1.76
N ASP A 376 -11.40 -32.69 2.67
CA ASP A 376 -12.73 -32.15 2.34
C ASP A 376 -12.67 -30.74 1.73
N SER A 377 -11.59 -29.99 2.02
CA SER A 377 -11.30 -28.69 1.41
C SER A 377 -10.88 -28.78 -0.07
N GLY A 378 -10.59 -29.98 -0.58
CA GLY A 378 -10.02 -30.22 -1.91
C GLY A 378 -8.49 -30.13 -1.96
N GLU A 379 -7.84 -29.80 -0.84
CA GLU A 379 -6.38 -29.80 -0.74
C GLU A 379 -5.82 -31.24 -0.70
N ILE A 380 -4.60 -31.43 -1.22
CA ILE A 380 -3.88 -32.70 -1.10
C ILE A 380 -2.80 -32.57 -0.02
N LEU A 381 -2.96 -33.32 1.07
CA LEU A 381 -2.00 -33.42 2.16
C LEU A 381 -0.98 -34.52 1.85
N LYS A 382 0.29 -34.15 1.71
CA LYS A 382 1.42 -35.10 1.69
C LYS A 382 1.86 -35.37 3.12
N ASN A 383 1.90 -36.64 3.50
CA ASN A 383 2.60 -37.15 4.68
C ASN A 383 3.88 -37.86 4.23
N TYR A 384 5.01 -37.63 4.90
CA TYR A 384 6.27 -38.27 4.54
C TYR A 384 7.21 -38.39 5.73
N LEU A 385 8.18 -39.29 5.63
CA LEU A 385 9.23 -39.45 6.64
C LEU A 385 10.46 -38.62 6.25
N ASP A 386 10.97 -37.81 7.18
CA ASP A 386 12.23 -37.09 6.96
C ASP A 386 13.47 -38.00 7.14
N GLU A 387 14.67 -37.45 6.94
CA GLU A 387 15.94 -38.19 7.07
C GLU A 387 16.14 -38.84 8.46
N ASN A 388 15.39 -38.40 9.48
CA ASN A 388 15.40 -38.95 10.83
C ASN A 388 14.18 -39.84 11.13
N VAL A 389 13.41 -40.23 10.10
CA VAL A 389 12.24 -41.12 10.17
C VAL A 389 11.08 -40.50 10.97
N PHE A 390 10.97 -39.17 11.02
CA PHE A 390 9.81 -38.48 11.62
C PHE A 390 8.75 -38.16 10.57
N SER A 391 7.48 -38.42 10.91
CA SER A 391 6.34 -38.06 10.07
C SER A 391 6.17 -36.54 10.00
N ARG A 392 6.29 -35.99 8.79
CA ARG A 392 6.00 -34.60 8.44
C ARG A 392 4.83 -34.53 7.50
N HIS A 393 4.14 -33.39 7.50
CA HIS A 393 3.04 -33.14 6.59
C HIS A 393 3.20 -31.80 5.87
N ARG A 394 2.79 -31.73 4.61
CA ARG A 394 2.70 -30.48 3.82
C ARG A 394 1.54 -30.55 2.84
N ILE A 395 0.84 -29.45 2.61
CA ILE A 395 -0.13 -29.35 1.51
C ILE A 395 0.64 -29.22 0.19
N LEU A 396 0.21 -29.96 -0.83
CA LEU A 396 0.76 -29.87 -2.17
C LEU A 396 0.28 -28.59 -2.85
N THR A 397 1.19 -27.98 -3.60
CA THR A 397 0.91 -26.73 -4.31
C THR A 397 0.84 -26.96 -5.81
N MET A 398 0.56 -25.91 -6.58
CA MET A 398 0.51 -26.03 -8.04
C MET A 398 1.84 -26.43 -8.68
N ASN A 399 2.96 -26.14 -7.99
CA ASN A 399 4.28 -26.58 -8.44
C ASN A 399 4.51 -28.09 -8.29
N ASP A 400 3.73 -28.75 -7.42
CA ASP A 400 3.83 -30.18 -7.19
C ASP A 400 2.97 -30.98 -8.18
N ILE A 401 2.19 -30.36 -9.09
CA ILE A 401 1.07 -31.04 -9.79
C ILE A 401 1.14 -30.88 -11.32
N LYS A 402 0.81 -31.93 -12.10
CA LYS A 402 0.71 -31.89 -13.58
C LYS A 402 -0.47 -32.69 -14.17
N PHE A 403 -1.00 -32.26 -15.31
CA PHE A 403 -2.06 -32.93 -16.10
C PHE A 403 -1.56 -33.30 -17.52
N ASN A 404 -2.04 -34.43 -18.12
CA ASN A 404 -1.47 -34.98 -19.39
C ASN A 404 -1.99 -34.38 -20.70
N ASN A 405 -2.97 -33.48 -20.70
CA ASN A 405 -3.42 -32.83 -21.93
C ASN A 405 -3.03 -31.36 -21.89
N GLN A 406 -2.00 -31.00 -22.67
CA GLN A 406 -1.61 -29.65 -23.09
C GLN A 406 -1.78 -28.53 -22.03
N ASN A 407 -0.69 -28.07 -21.42
CA ASN A 407 -0.71 -26.72 -20.84
C ASN A 407 -0.46 -25.68 -21.95
N PRO A 408 -1.02 -24.45 -21.91
CA PRO A 408 -1.74 -23.80 -20.81
C PRO A 408 -3.06 -23.14 -21.27
N ASN A 409 -4.18 -23.36 -20.57
CA ASN A 409 -5.38 -22.56 -20.77
C ASN A 409 -6.09 -22.28 -19.45
N ILE A 410 -5.34 -21.76 -18.48
CA ILE A 410 -5.90 -20.84 -17.48
C ILE A 410 -4.94 -19.65 -17.42
N MET A 411 -5.32 -18.60 -18.16
CA MET A 411 -4.75 -17.25 -18.19
C MET A 411 -3.37 -17.08 -18.86
N GLU A 412 -3.37 -17.04 -20.20
CA GLU A 412 -2.55 -16.04 -20.89
C GLU A 412 -3.09 -14.64 -20.55
N THR A 413 -2.50 -14.02 -19.53
CA THR A 413 -2.17 -12.59 -19.64
C THR A 413 -0.68 -12.53 -19.86
N LYS A 414 -0.28 -12.25 -21.10
CA LYS A 414 1.10 -11.88 -21.45
C LYS A 414 1.61 -10.82 -20.48
N ASN A 415 2.56 -11.20 -19.64
CA ASN A 415 3.75 -10.43 -19.33
C ASN A 415 4.83 -11.49 -19.06
N GLU A 416 5.85 -11.52 -19.91
CA GLU A 416 7.07 -12.29 -19.64
C GLU A 416 7.62 -11.80 -18.29
N TYR A 417 7.52 -12.65 -17.26
CA TYR A 417 8.17 -12.38 -15.99
C TYR A 417 9.66 -12.44 -16.20
N GLU A 418 10.33 -11.30 -16.10
CA GLU A 418 11.78 -11.28 -16.10
C GLU A 418 12.31 -12.04 -14.88
N PRO A 419 13.29 -12.97 -15.05
CA PRO A 419 13.90 -13.71 -13.94
C PRO A 419 14.44 -12.85 -12.79
N SER A 420 14.62 -11.54 -13.01
CA SER A 420 15.07 -10.57 -12.02
C SER A 420 13.98 -10.02 -11.10
N GLN A 421 12.70 -10.12 -11.44
CA GLN A 421 11.63 -9.47 -10.65
C GLN A 421 11.48 -10.07 -9.25
N TYR A 422 11.51 -11.39 -9.14
CA TYR A 422 11.30 -12.07 -7.87
C TYR A 422 12.40 -11.78 -6.82
N PRO A 423 13.70 -11.88 -7.16
CA PRO A 423 14.77 -11.40 -6.29
C PRO A 423 14.67 -9.90 -5.93
N LYS A 424 14.24 -9.04 -6.86
CA LYS A 424 14.03 -7.60 -6.59
C LYS A 424 12.97 -7.38 -5.50
N PHE A 425 11.88 -8.16 -5.52
CA PHE A 425 10.88 -8.12 -4.46
C PHE A 425 11.40 -8.60 -3.12
N GLN A 426 12.22 -9.67 -3.09
CA GLN A 426 12.83 -10.12 -1.84
C GLN A 426 13.73 -9.04 -1.22
N LEU A 427 14.48 -8.29 -2.03
CA LEU A 427 15.30 -7.17 -1.54
C LEU A 427 14.44 -6.04 -0.96
N LYS A 428 13.37 -5.66 -1.66
CA LYS A 428 12.45 -4.59 -1.25
C LYS A 428 11.73 -4.92 0.07
N TYR A 429 10.97 -6.02 0.09
CA TYR A 429 10.06 -6.35 1.19
C TYR A 429 10.79 -6.85 2.45
N LEU A 430 12.03 -7.33 2.31
CA LEU A 430 12.88 -7.63 3.47
C LEU A 430 13.64 -6.39 3.98
N GLY A 431 13.47 -5.23 3.36
CA GLY A 431 14.00 -3.96 3.84
C GLY A 431 15.49 -3.75 3.56
N PHE A 432 16.04 -4.39 2.53
CA PHE A 432 17.40 -4.14 2.04
C PHE A 432 17.47 -2.93 1.08
N GLY A 433 16.30 -2.48 0.58
CA GLY A 433 16.15 -1.26 -0.20
C GLY A 433 16.04 -1.49 -1.72
N GLU A 434 15.88 -0.38 -2.45
CA GLU A 434 15.72 -0.34 -3.92
C GLU A 434 16.83 0.50 -4.59
N GLY A 435 18.03 0.48 -4.00
CA GLY A 435 19.16 1.25 -4.50
C GLY A 435 19.65 0.78 -5.87
N GLU A 436 20.01 1.70 -6.76
CA GLU A 436 20.45 1.39 -8.13
C GLU A 436 21.63 0.40 -8.16
N GLN A 437 22.59 0.54 -7.24
CA GLN A 437 23.73 -0.36 -7.14
C GLN A 437 23.30 -1.80 -6.76
N LEU A 438 22.36 -1.93 -5.81
CA LEU A 438 21.86 -3.22 -5.36
C LEU A 438 21.15 -3.97 -6.49
N HIS A 439 20.38 -3.24 -7.31
CA HIS A 439 19.73 -3.81 -8.50
C HIS A 439 20.72 -4.21 -9.59
N LYS A 440 21.77 -3.41 -9.83
CA LYS A 440 22.86 -3.76 -10.76
C LYS A 440 23.61 -5.01 -10.31
N ASP A 441 23.94 -5.12 -9.03
CA ASP A 441 24.63 -6.28 -8.47
C ASP A 441 23.78 -7.55 -8.59
N LEU A 442 22.46 -7.42 -8.40
CA LEU A 442 21.51 -8.51 -8.63
C LEU A 442 21.43 -8.93 -10.10
N GLU A 443 21.31 -7.98 -11.02
CA GLU A 443 21.27 -8.27 -12.46
C GLU A 443 22.57 -8.95 -12.92
N ASN A 444 23.72 -8.46 -12.46
CA ASN A 444 25.01 -9.10 -12.70
C ASN A 444 25.05 -10.53 -12.15
N GLY A 445 24.58 -10.72 -10.91
CA GLY A 445 24.51 -12.03 -10.27
C GLY A 445 23.61 -13.01 -11.02
N ILE A 446 22.45 -12.56 -11.52
CA ILE A 446 21.51 -13.37 -12.32
C ILE A 446 22.15 -13.78 -13.66
N ASN A 447 22.84 -12.85 -14.33
CA ASN A 447 23.48 -13.10 -15.63
C ASN A 447 24.76 -13.93 -15.54
N ALA A 448 25.33 -14.10 -14.35
CA ALA A 448 26.55 -14.86 -14.14
C ALA A 448 26.37 -16.39 -14.39
N PRO A 449 27.40 -17.14 -14.78
CA PRO A 449 27.27 -18.58 -15.02
C PRO A 449 27.09 -19.41 -13.72
N GLU A 450 27.40 -18.84 -12.56
CA GLU A 450 27.35 -19.53 -11.27
C GLU A 450 25.91 -19.84 -10.84
N LYS A 451 25.71 -21.03 -10.24
CA LYS A 451 24.42 -21.45 -9.67
C LYS A 451 24.08 -20.72 -8.37
N GLU A 452 25.06 -20.10 -7.72
CA GLU A 452 24.89 -19.36 -6.46
C GLU A 452 25.70 -18.06 -6.54
N PHE A 453 25.18 -16.97 -5.98
CA PHE A 453 25.89 -15.70 -5.88
C PHE A 453 25.48 -14.94 -4.62
N GLU A 454 26.31 -13.97 -4.23
CA GLU A 454 26.11 -13.17 -3.03
C GLU A 454 26.08 -11.67 -3.35
N ILE A 455 25.17 -10.95 -2.70
CA ILE A 455 25.11 -9.48 -2.74
C ILE A 455 25.38 -8.94 -1.35
N LYS A 456 26.20 -7.89 -1.24
CA LYS A 456 26.46 -7.21 0.03
C LYS A 456 25.61 -5.95 0.14
N SER A 457 25.07 -5.72 1.33
CA SER A 457 24.32 -4.50 1.66
C SER A 457 24.67 -4.05 3.08
N THR A 458 24.36 -2.80 3.41
CA THR A 458 24.60 -2.20 4.73
C THR A 458 23.34 -1.54 5.25
N SER A 459 23.28 -1.27 6.55
CA SER A 459 22.19 -0.46 7.12
C SER A 459 22.71 0.58 8.11
N ASP A 460 22.12 1.76 8.04
CA ASP A 460 22.30 2.90 8.94
C ASP A 460 21.36 2.87 10.17
N LYS A 461 20.53 1.82 10.29
CA LYS A 461 19.47 1.73 11.31
C LYS A 461 19.94 1.10 12.63
N THR A 462 21.25 1.09 12.88
CA THR A 462 21.88 0.58 14.11
C THR A 462 21.89 1.64 15.22
N MET A 463 22.25 1.25 16.44
CA MET A 463 22.65 2.21 17.47
C MET A 463 23.91 2.99 17.05
N PRO A 464 24.06 4.25 17.51
CA PRO A 464 25.26 5.05 17.22
C PRO A 464 26.55 4.28 17.52
N GLY A 465 27.51 4.34 16.60
CA GLY A 465 28.80 3.65 16.72
C GLY A 465 28.81 2.18 16.28
N ASN A 466 27.64 1.56 16.04
CA ASN A 466 27.56 0.21 15.51
C ASN A 466 27.47 0.21 13.97
N GLU A 467 28.09 -0.77 13.32
CA GLU A 467 28.07 -0.96 11.88
C GLU A 467 27.36 -2.27 11.52
N MET A 468 26.54 -2.24 10.46
CA MET A 468 25.77 -3.40 10.00
C MET A 468 26.12 -3.78 8.57
N GLU A 469 26.51 -5.04 8.39
CA GLU A 469 26.77 -5.67 7.10
C GLU A 469 25.81 -6.85 6.87
N PHE A 470 25.23 -6.90 5.68
CA PHE A 470 24.41 -8.03 5.22
C PHE A 470 25.07 -8.71 4.03
N THR A 471 25.07 -10.04 4.04
CA THR A 471 25.46 -10.86 2.89
C THR A 471 24.26 -11.71 2.47
N LEU A 472 23.65 -11.33 1.35
CA LEU A 472 22.43 -11.90 0.80
C LEU A 472 22.79 -13.05 -0.13
N LYS A 473 22.33 -14.27 0.14
CA LYS A 473 22.72 -15.45 -0.65
C LYS A 473 21.60 -15.89 -1.59
N PHE A 474 21.89 -15.85 -2.88
CA PHE A 474 20.96 -16.19 -3.95
C PHE A 474 21.35 -17.49 -4.64
N ASN A 475 20.36 -18.33 -4.91
CA ASN A 475 20.53 -19.57 -5.65
C ASN A 475 19.67 -19.56 -6.92
N LYS A 476 20.23 -20.09 -8.00
CA LYS A 476 19.57 -20.31 -9.28
C LYS A 476 19.16 -21.77 -9.38
N ILE A 477 17.91 -22.00 -9.73
CA ILE A 477 17.39 -23.34 -9.99
C ILE A 477 17.35 -23.62 -11.49
N GLU A 478 17.24 -24.89 -11.88
CA GLU A 478 17.43 -25.35 -13.27
C GLU A 478 16.44 -24.75 -14.28
N ASN A 479 15.29 -24.26 -13.82
CA ASN A 479 14.29 -23.59 -14.65
C ASN A 479 14.62 -22.10 -14.92
N GLY A 480 15.76 -21.58 -14.43
CA GLY A 480 16.19 -20.20 -14.60
C GLY A 480 15.70 -19.21 -13.53
N SER A 481 14.88 -19.65 -12.57
CA SER A 481 14.43 -18.80 -11.46
C SER A 481 15.51 -18.62 -10.40
N VAL A 482 15.50 -17.46 -9.73
CA VAL A 482 16.50 -17.06 -8.73
C VAL A 482 15.80 -16.70 -7.43
N PHE A 483 16.33 -17.17 -6.29
CA PHE A 483 15.75 -16.97 -4.96
C PHE A 483 16.83 -16.68 -3.92
N MET A 484 16.55 -15.77 -2.99
CA MET A 484 17.32 -15.62 -1.75
C MET A 484 16.87 -16.66 -0.74
N ASN A 485 17.76 -17.56 -0.34
CA ASN A 485 17.46 -18.64 0.60
C ASN A 485 17.69 -18.22 2.06
N PHE A 486 18.71 -17.42 2.29
CA PHE A 486 19.04 -16.86 3.59
C PHE A 486 19.95 -15.64 3.40
N TYR A 487 20.09 -14.85 4.45
CA TYR A 487 21.09 -13.80 4.51
C TYR A 487 21.89 -13.90 5.82
N ASN A 488 23.19 -13.62 5.74
CA ASN A 488 24.01 -13.40 6.92
C ASN A 488 23.90 -11.94 7.34
N ALA A 489 23.66 -11.72 8.61
CA ALA A 489 23.62 -10.42 9.23
C ALA A 489 24.79 -10.33 10.22
N LYS A 490 25.69 -9.38 10.03
CA LYS A 490 26.87 -9.15 10.86
C LYS A 490 26.84 -7.73 11.43
N LEU A 491 26.77 -7.63 12.74
CA LEU A 491 26.82 -6.41 13.52
C LEU A 491 28.22 -6.28 14.15
N THR A 492 28.92 -5.19 13.84
CA THR A 492 30.14 -4.77 14.54
C THR A 492 29.75 -3.70 15.52
N LYS A 493 29.96 -3.94 16.81
CA LYS A 493 29.68 -2.96 17.86
C LYS A 493 30.80 -1.92 17.97
N GLU A 494 30.48 -0.76 18.54
CA GLU A 494 31.47 0.30 18.81
C GLU A 494 32.69 -0.20 19.62
N ASN A 495 32.49 -1.15 20.53
CA ASN A 495 33.55 -1.75 21.34
C ASN A 495 34.43 -2.78 20.58
N GLY A 496 34.15 -3.03 19.30
CA GLY A 496 34.85 -4.00 18.47
C GLY A 496 34.27 -5.42 18.50
N ASP A 497 33.25 -5.70 19.31
CA ASP A 497 32.60 -7.02 19.34
C ASP A 497 31.83 -7.28 18.04
N VAL A 498 32.01 -8.47 17.47
CA VAL A 498 31.33 -8.87 16.23
C VAL A 498 30.29 -9.95 16.52
N ILE A 499 29.04 -9.69 16.18
CA ILE A 499 27.93 -10.62 16.30
C ILE A 499 27.44 -10.94 14.88
N SER A 500 27.35 -12.23 14.55
CA SER A 500 26.81 -12.66 13.26
C SER A 500 25.77 -13.76 13.44
N HIS A 501 24.73 -13.74 12.62
CA HIS A 501 23.66 -14.72 12.58
C HIS A 501 23.13 -14.89 11.15
N ASN A 502 22.85 -16.13 10.74
CA ASN A 502 22.20 -16.41 9.45
C ASN A 502 20.69 -16.50 9.62
N PHE A 503 19.96 -15.66 8.90
CA PHE A 503 18.51 -15.61 8.89
C PHE A 503 17.96 -16.31 7.64
N PRO A 504 17.17 -17.39 7.79
CA PRO A 504 16.54 -18.03 6.66
C PRO A 504 15.46 -17.12 6.05
N VAL A 505 15.27 -17.25 4.74
CA VAL A 505 14.20 -16.58 3.99
C VAL A 505 13.24 -17.65 3.49
N ASN A 506 12.07 -17.73 4.13
CA ASN A 506 10.95 -18.61 3.80
C ASN A 506 9.61 -17.97 4.22
N ARG A 507 8.49 -18.69 4.20
CA ARG A 507 7.17 -18.08 4.53
C ARG A 507 6.88 -17.88 6.00
N VAL A 508 7.56 -18.59 6.89
CA VAL A 508 7.13 -18.73 8.29
C VAL A 508 8.12 -18.09 9.26
N ASN A 509 9.42 -18.16 8.98
CA ASN A 509 10.50 -17.75 9.89
C ASN A 509 11.41 -16.70 9.28
N THR A 510 10.85 -15.73 8.56
CA THR A 510 11.61 -14.67 7.90
C THR A 510 11.63 -13.41 8.74
N PHE A 511 12.82 -12.84 8.88
CA PHE A 511 13.04 -11.55 9.52
C PHE A 511 13.41 -10.52 8.45
N THR A 512 12.91 -9.31 8.59
CA THR A 512 13.39 -8.16 7.82
C THR A 512 14.79 -7.73 8.28
N ALA A 513 15.49 -6.95 7.46
CA ALA A 513 16.79 -6.37 7.80
C ALA A 513 16.75 -5.58 9.11
N LYS A 514 15.65 -4.83 9.36
CA LYS A 514 15.50 -4.06 10.61
C LYS A 514 15.29 -4.97 11.82
N GLU A 515 14.51 -6.02 11.68
CA GLU A 515 14.29 -6.99 12.76
C GLU A 515 15.56 -7.78 13.08
N ALA A 516 16.35 -8.14 12.07
CA ALA A 516 17.68 -8.73 12.25
C ALA A 516 18.62 -7.81 13.03
N VAL A 517 18.66 -6.50 12.72
CA VAL A 517 19.41 -5.51 13.51
C VAL A 517 18.90 -5.50 14.95
N ASN A 518 17.58 -5.46 15.15
CA ASN A 518 16.98 -5.45 16.48
C ASN A 518 17.40 -6.69 17.31
N LEU A 519 17.38 -7.87 16.70
CA LEU A 519 17.81 -9.13 17.31
C LEU A 519 19.30 -9.16 17.66
N LEU A 520 20.17 -8.72 16.74
CA LEU A 520 21.63 -8.68 16.95
C LEU A 520 22.03 -7.68 18.05
N GLU A 521 21.25 -6.60 18.21
CA GLU A 521 21.38 -5.67 19.34
C GLU A 521 20.75 -6.19 20.64
N GLY A 522 20.23 -7.42 20.65
CA GLY A 522 19.69 -8.10 21.83
C GLY A 522 18.27 -7.70 22.21
N ARG A 523 17.53 -7.09 21.28
CA ARG A 523 16.11 -6.76 21.43
C ARG A 523 15.25 -7.95 20.98
N THR A 524 13.97 -7.89 21.31
CA THR A 524 13.02 -8.98 21.03
C THR A 524 12.07 -8.57 19.93
N VAL A 525 11.75 -9.48 19.02
CA VAL A 525 10.86 -9.24 17.87
C VAL A 525 9.70 -10.23 17.90
N LYS A 526 8.48 -9.76 17.69
CA LYS A 526 7.28 -10.59 17.54
C LYS A 526 7.20 -11.12 16.11
N ILE A 527 7.14 -12.44 15.97
CA ILE A 527 7.03 -13.13 14.69
C ILE A 527 6.08 -14.33 14.82
N GLN A 528 5.63 -14.89 13.70
CA GLN A 528 5.06 -16.23 13.72
C GLN A 528 6.20 -17.24 13.82
N PHE A 529 6.09 -18.18 14.75
CA PHE A 529 7.14 -19.15 14.97
C PHE A 529 6.54 -20.54 15.16
N HIS A 530 7.23 -21.55 14.64
CA HIS A 530 6.89 -22.94 14.95
C HIS A 530 7.17 -23.20 16.44
N ASN A 531 6.16 -23.57 17.20
CA ASN A 531 6.33 -23.99 18.59
C ASN A 531 6.62 -25.50 18.65
N PRO A 532 7.83 -25.93 19.01
CA PRO A 532 8.17 -27.36 19.07
C PRO A 532 7.34 -28.16 20.08
N LYS A 533 6.70 -27.49 21.06
CA LYS A 533 5.88 -28.15 22.08
C LYS A 533 4.44 -28.38 21.64
N THR A 534 3.92 -27.56 20.72
CA THR A 534 2.52 -27.63 20.26
C THR A 534 2.41 -27.97 18.78
N GLU A 535 3.55 -28.02 18.06
CA GLU A 535 3.68 -28.30 16.62
C GLU A 535 2.83 -27.39 15.73
N LYS A 536 2.48 -26.20 16.25
CA LYS A 536 1.71 -25.18 15.54
C LYS A 536 2.58 -23.97 15.29
N ILE A 537 2.30 -23.29 14.19
CA ILE A 537 2.78 -21.93 13.93
C ILE A 537 1.91 -21.01 14.78
N GLU A 538 2.54 -20.27 15.68
CA GLU A 538 1.85 -19.31 16.52
C GLU A 538 2.70 -18.06 16.75
N PRO A 539 2.09 -16.90 17.01
CA PRO A 539 2.83 -15.68 17.31
C PRO A 539 3.64 -15.84 18.60
N ALA A 540 4.92 -15.50 18.52
CA ALA A 540 5.88 -15.56 19.61
C ALA A 540 6.82 -14.35 19.57
N PHE A 541 7.29 -13.93 20.74
CA PHE A 541 8.40 -12.99 20.85
C PHE A 541 9.72 -13.75 20.83
N ALA A 542 10.55 -13.52 19.83
CA ALA A 542 11.84 -14.18 19.62
C ALA A 542 13.00 -13.24 19.99
N LYS A 543 13.98 -13.75 20.73
CA LYS A 543 15.21 -13.05 21.11
C LYS A 543 16.41 -13.98 20.89
N LEU A 544 17.54 -13.45 20.42
CA LEU A 544 18.77 -14.25 20.35
C LEU A 544 19.30 -14.54 21.76
N ASN A 545 19.54 -15.82 22.04
CA ASN A 545 20.13 -16.26 23.30
C ASN A 545 21.65 -16.25 23.19
N PHE A 546 22.27 -15.14 23.61
CA PHE A 546 23.74 -15.00 23.63
C PHE A 546 24.42 -15.78 24.76
N ASN A 547 23.65 -16.28 25.73
CA ASN A 547 24.19 -17.02 26.89
C ASN A 547 24.34 -18.52 26.60
N GLU A 548 23.70 -19.02 25.55
CA GLU A 548 23.83 -20.40 25.12
C GLU A 548 24.93 -20.58 24.07
N PRO A 549 25.55 -21.77 23.99
CA PRO A 549 26.44 -22.11 22.90
C PRO A 549 25.74 -21.93 21.55
N LYS A 550 26.48 -21.45 20.56
CA LYS A 550 26.02 -21.43 19.18
C LYS A 550 25.75 -22.85 18.69
N THR A 551 24.78 -22.98 17.80
CA THR A 551 24.55 -24.20 17.01
C THR A 551 25.82 -24.58 16.23
N GLU A 552 25.89 -25.84 15.77
CA GLU A 552 26.99 -26.35 14.94
C GLU A 552 27.23 -25.51 13.66
N LYS A 553 26.18 -24.84 13.17
CA LYS A 553 26.22 -23.94 12.00
C LYS A 553 26.62 -22.49 12.36
N GLY A 554 27.01 -22.22 13.60
CA GLY A 554 27.45 -20.92 14.07
C GLY A 554 26.35 -19.90 14.39
N ASN A 555 25.08 -20.32 14.39
CA ASN A 555 23.94 -19.45 14.73
C ASN A 555 23.59 -19.51 16.23
N TYR A 556 23.05 -18.42 16.77
CA TYR A 556 22.49 -18.38 18.13
C TYR A 556 21.13 -19.10 18.19
N ASN A 557 20.80 -19.67 19.34
CA ASN A 557 19.44 -20.18 19.57
C ASN A 557 18.47 -19.03 19.84
N PHE A 558 17.19 -19.23 19.54
CA PHE A 558 16.13 -18.30 19.92
C PHE A 558 15.55 -18.64 21.28
N GLN A 559 15.45 -17.64 22.14
CA GLN A 559 14.57 -17.66 23.30
C GLN A 559 13.20 -17.12 22.87
N ASN A 560 12.18 -17.97 22.95
CA ASN A 560 10.83 -17.65 22.49
C ASN A 560 9.84 -17.49 23.65
N PHE A 561 9.03 -16.44 23.61
CA PHE A 561 7.91 -16.23 24.52
C PHE A 561 6.59 -16.37 23.73
N TYR A 562 6.01 -17.57 23.79
CA TYR A 562 4.75 -17.91 23.14
C TYR A 562 3.53 -17.34 23.88
N LYS A 563 2.34 -17.45 23.29
CA LYS A 563 1.08 -16.90 23.85
C LYS A 563 0.84 -17.28 25.32
N ASN A 564 1.11 -18.54 25.70
CA ASN A 564 0.94 -19.03 27.08
C ASN A 564 1.87 -18.35 28.10
N TYR A 565 2.95 -17.72 27.65
CA TYR A 565 3.81 -16.91 28.52
C TYR A 565 3.08 -15.65 29.02
N GLY A 566 2.05 -15.18 28.30
CA GLY A 566 1.22 -14.05 28.71
C GLY A 566 1.91 -12.70 28.58
N VAL A 567 2.68 -12.49 27.52
CA VAL A 567 3.14 -11.14 27.13
C VAL A 567 2.03 -10.45 26.36
N ASP A 568 1.49 -9.40 26.94
CA ASP A 568 0.54 -8.50 26.29
C ASP A 568 1.15 -7.11 26.24
N THR A 569 1.66 -6.73 25.07
CA THR A 569 2.31 -5.43 24.85
C THR A 569 1.38 -4.26 25.15
N ALA A 570 0.09 -4.39 24.84
CA ALA A 570 -0.89 -3.32 25.06
C ALA A 570 -1.10 -3.09 26.56
N GLN A 571 -1.25 -4.16 27.33
CA GLN A 571 -1.32 -4.07 28.80
C GLN A 571 -0.04 -3.52 29.42
N ILE A 572 1.13 -3.91 28.88
CA ILE A 572 2.43 -3.42 29.34
C ILE A 572 2.55 -1.91 29.14
N VAL A 573 2.21 -1.42 27.95
CA VAL A 573 2.23 0.01 27.60
C VAL A 573 1.28 0.79 28.51
N GLU A 574 0.08 0.27 28.75
CA GLU A 574 -0.90 0.90 29.64
C GLU A 574 -0.41 1.00 31.09
N LYS A 575 0.14 -0.09 31.64
CA LYS A 575 0.68 -0.11 33.01
C LYS A 575 1.92 0.77 33.17
N SER A 576 2.68 0.98 32.09
CA SER A 576 3.87 1.82 32.11
C SER A 576 3.58 3.32 32.20
N LYS A 577 2.31 3.74 32.14
CA LYS A 577 1.88 5.15 32.24
C LYS A 577 2.65 6.07 31.29
N LEU A 578 2.92 5.58 30.09
CA LEU A 578 3.48 6.43 29.04
C LEU A 578 2.48 7.53 28.72
N ILE A 579 3.00 8.74 28.59
CA ILE A 579 2.25 9.91 28.16
C ILE A 579 2.36 9.97 26.66
N PHE A 580 1.21 9.93 26.00
CA PHE A 580 1.09 10.13 24.57
C PHE A 580 0.41 11.47 24.35
N ASP A 581 0.97 12.31 23.47
CA ASP A 581 0.33 13.57 23.13
C ASP A 581 -1.01 13.33 22.41
N LYS A 582 -1.17 12.15 21.75
CA LYS A 582 -2.42 11.67 21.18
C LYS A 582 -2.67 10.19 21.51
N PRO A 583 -3.91 9.78 21.80
CA PRO A 583 -4.26 8.39 22.12
C PRO A 583 -3.86 7.39 21.03
N GLU A 584 -3.89 7.86 19.78
CA GLU A 584 -3.56 7.14 18.55
C GLU A 584 -2.16 6.53 18.54
N TRP A 585 -1.16 7.26 19.04
CA TRP A 585 0.24 6.81 19.02
C TRP A 585 0.48 5.58 19.88
N LYS A 586 -0.44 5.27 20.81
CA LYS A 586 -0.37 4.09 21.66
C LYS A 586 -0.29 2.84 20.81
N GLU A 587 -1.10 2.70 19.76
CA GLU A 587 -1.10 1.50 18.91
C GLU A 587 0.16 1.39 18.03
N SER A 588 0.56 2.50 17.39
CA SER A 588 1.82 2.53 16.63
C SER A 588 3.03 2.23 17.51
N THR A 589 3.04 2.77 18.73
CA THR A 589 4.06 2.47 19.75
C THR A 589 4.06 1.00 20.11
N ILE A 590 2.89 0.39 20.35
CA ILE A 590 2.75 -1.05 20.60
C ILE A 590 3.35 -1.85 19.43
N LYS A 591 2.96 -1.58 18.18
CA LYS A 591 3.48 -2.31 17.01
C LYS A 591 4.98 -2.12 16.81
N SER A 592 5.49 -0.91 17.02
CA SER A 592 6.91 -0.61 16.92
C SER A 592 7.71 -1.34 18.00
N LEU A 593 7.20 -1.38 19.23
CA LEU A 593 7.75 -2.16 20.34
C LEU A 593 7.72 -3.67 20.06
N GLU A 594 6.64 -4.19 19.46
CA GLU A 594 6.53 -5.58 19.06
C GLU A 594 7.54 -5.96 17.97
N LYS A 595 7.86 -5.03 17.05
CA LYS A 595 8.96 -5.21 16.08
C LYS A 595 10.35 -5.04 16.68
N GLY A 596 10.45 -4.81 17.99
CA GLY A 596 11.70 -4.66 18.73
C GLY A 596 12.37 -3.30 18.55
N ASN A 597 11.66 -2.29 18.03
CA ASN A 597 12.22 -0.95 17.85
C ASN A 597 12.38 -0.20 19.17
N ILE A 598 13.27 0.79 19.16
CA ILE A 598 13.42 1.77 20.23
C ILE A 598 12.43 2.90 19.94
N VAL A 599 11.47 3.13 20.83
CA VAL A 599 10.42 4.14 20.63
C VAL A 599 10.68 5.33 21.54
N LYS A 600 10.56 6.56 21.01
CA LYS A 600 10.60 7.78 21.84
C LYS A 600 9.28 7.90 22.60
N VAL A 601 9.36 8.12 23.90
CA VAL A 601 8.19 8.15 24.79
C VAL A 601 8.33 9.26 25.82
N LYS A 602 7.21 9.73 26.37
CA LYS A 602 7.15 10.58 27.54
C LYS A 602 6.65 9.76 28.73
N PHE A 603 7.21 9.97 29.92
CA PHE A 603 6.73 9.31 31.14
C PHE A 603 7.04 10.16 32.37
N GLU A 604 6.34 9.90 33.46
CA GLU A 604 6.56 10.59 34.74
C GLU A 604 7.67 9.93 35.54
N LEU A 605 8.65 10.72 35.98
CA LEU A 605 9.69 10.36 36.93
C LEU A 605 9.82 11.47 37.96
N ASP A 606 9.70 11.14 39.25
CA ASP A 606 9.80 12.09 40.37
C ASP A 606 8.91 13.34 40.19
N ASP A 607 7.63 13.12 39.84
CA ASP A 607 6.61 14.14 39.59
C ASP A 607 6.93 15.12 38.44
N LYS A 608 7.82 14.72 37.53
CA LYS A 608 8.16 15.44 36.30
C LYS A 608 7.96 14.57 35.07
N VAL A 609 7.38 15.15 34.03
CA VAL A 609 7.32 14.53 32.71
C VAL A 609 8.69 14.67 32.04
N ILE A 610 9.29 13.54 31.70
CA ILE A 610 10.56 13.49 30.97
C ILE A 610 10.38 12.77 29.63
N GLU A 611 11.10 13.23 28.61
CA GLU A 611 11.21 12.53 27.33
C GLU A 611 12.35 11.51 27.40
N GLY A 612 12.11 10.32 26.88
CA GLY A 612 13.09 9.25 26.85
C GLY A 612 12.78 8.23 25.76
N LYS A 613 13.33 7.03 25.91
CA LYS A 613 13.18 5.92 24.97
C LYS A 613 12.69 4.67 25.70
N ALA A 614 11.87 3.87 25.04
CA ALA A 614 11.35 2.61 25.55
C ALA A 614 11.69 1.45 24.62
N VAL A 615 11.97 0.31 25.23
CA VAL A 615 12.17 -0.99 24.55
C VAL A 615 11.36 -2.05 25.28
N LEU A 616 10.62 -2.86 24.53
CA LEU A 616 9.84 -3.96 25.09
C LEU A 616 10.75 -5.03 25.69
N ASN A 617 10.39 -5.52 26.86
CA ASN A 617 11.07 -6.62 27.53
C ASN A 617 10.06 -7.74 27.85
N PRO A 618 9.84 -8.67 26.91
CA PRO A 618 8.88 -9.76 27.06
C PRO A 618 9.18 -10.65 28.28
N GLN A 619 10.45 -10.90 28.58
CA GLN A 619 10.87 -11.75 29.69
C GLN A 619 10.30 -11.26 31.03
N TYR A 620 10.36 -9.95 31.29
CA TYR A 620 9.85 -9.35 32.54
C TYR A 620 8.47 -8.70 32.38
N LYS A 621 7.82 -8.88 31.22
CA LYS A 621 6.52 -8.29 30.88
C LYS A 621 6.48 -6.79 31.21
N ASN A 622 7.52 -6.06 30.82
CA ASN A 622 7.65 -4.63 31.10
C ASN A 622 8.35 -3.87 29.96
N LEU A 623 8.48 -2.55 30.11
CA LEU A 623 9.31 -1.71 29.25
C LEU A 623 10.62 -1.38 29.97
N ASN A 624 11.74 -1.52 29.27
CA ASN A 624 12.99 -0.90 29.68
C ASN A 624 12.98 0.54 29.20
N LEU A 625 13.12 1.49 30.13
CA LEU A 625 13.17 2.92 29.85
C LEU A 625 14.62 3.42 29.83
N TYR A 626 14.89 4.36 28.95
CA TYR A 626 16.20 4.95 28.73
C TYR A 626 16.09 6.46 28.54
N ASP A 627 17.17 7.18 28.81
CA ASP A 627 17.31 8.60 28.45
C ASP A 627 17.58 8.78 26.94
N SER A 628 17.82 10.03 26.52
CA SER A 628 18.19 10.35 25.14
C SER A 628 19.47 9.64 24.68
N ASP A 629 20.38 9.35 25.60
CA ASP A 629 21.72 8.80 25.36
C ASP A 629 21.76 7.27 25.50
N MET A 630 20.59 6.62 25.62
CA MET A 630 20.43 5.17 25.81
C MET A 630 20.98 4.64 27.15
N ASN A 631 21.11 5.49 28.17
CA ASN A 631 21.38 5.01 29.53
C ASN A 631 20.09 4.54 30.19
N ARG A 632 20.14 3.37 30.84
CA ARG A 632 18.96 2.75 31.46
C ARG A 632 18.48 3.60 32.64
N ILE A 633 17.21 3.98 32.60
CA ILE A 633 16.53 4.67 33.71
C ILE A 633 15.94 3.60 34.62
N ASN A 634 16.54 3.45 35.81
CA ASN A 634 16.02 2.55 36.83
C ASN A 634 14.87 3.24 37.57
N THR A 635 13.63 2.89 37.24
CA THR A 635 12.48 3.27 38.05
C THR A 635 12.43 2.36 39.28
N ASN A 636 12.63 2.91 40.48
CA ASN A 636 12.58 2.14 41.74
C ASN A 636 11.16 1.66 42.13
N LYS A 637 10.20 1.67 41.21
CA LYS A 637 8.82 1.23 41.42
C LYS A 637 8.50 0.07 40.46
N PRO A 638 8.32 -1.17 40.96
CA PRO A 638 7.72 -2.24 40.19
C PRO A 638 6.36 -1.79 39.65
N LEU A 639 6.01 -2.20 38.43
CA LEU A 639 4.66 -2.00 37.89
C LEU A 639 3.65 -2.71 38.81
N GLU A 640 2.90 -1.95 39.62
CA GLU A 640 1.87 -2.52 40.50
C GLU A 640 0.72 -3.09 39.63
N GLY A 641 0.31 -4.34 39.92
CA GLY A 641 -0.87 -4.96 39.29
C GLY A 641 -0.60 -6.02 38.22
N LEU A 642 0.61 -6.57 38.10
CA LEU A 642 0.82 -7.93 37.58
C LEU A 642 1.23 -8.77 38.78
N GLU A 643 0.49 -9.84 39.08
CA GLU A 643 0.83 -10.74 40.18
C GLU A 643 2.31 -11.12 40.09
N GLN A 644 3.07 -10.70 41.08
CA GLN A 644 4.44 -11.15 41.29
C GLN A 644 4.38 -12.60 41.77
N ASP A 645 4.25 -13.55 40.85
CA ASP A 645 4.80 -14.89 41.06
C ASP A 645 6.30 -14.89 40.73
N ASN A 646 7.04 -13.94 41.35
CA ASN A 646 8.49 -14.02 41.47
C ASN A 646 8.82 -14.70 42.80
N LYS A 647 8.52 -15.99 42.89
CA LYS A 647 9.33 -16.92 43.69
C LYS A 647 10.26 -17.63 42.70
N HIS A 648 11.56 -17.52 42.95
CA HIS A 648 12.71 -17.87 42.10
C HIS A 648 13.10 -16.70 41.17
N GLU A 649 14.19 -15.95 41.36
CA GLU A 649 15.44 -16.23 42.05
C GLU A 649 16.00 -14.94 42.69
N LYS A 650 16.10 -14.92 44.01
CA LYS A 650 17.27 -14.31 44.64
C LYS A 650 18.41 -15.28 44.39
N ASN A 651 19.44 -14.89 43.62
CA ASN A 651 20.83 -15.22 43.94
C ASN A 651 21.83 -14.46 43.04
N ASN A 652 22.62 -13.62 43.71
CA ASN A 652 24.03 -13.31 43.46
C ASN A 652 24.41 -12.42 42.27
N VAL A 653 24.34 -11.12 42.55
CA VAL A 653 25.52 -10.25 42.35
C VAL A 653 26.71 -10.89 43.08
N LYS A 654 27.74 -11.30 42.33
CA LYS A 654 29.11 -11.32 42.85
C LYS A 654 29.94 -10.39 41.96
N GLU A 655 30.26 -9.23 42.53
CA GLU A 655 31.51 -8.54 42.21
C GLU A 655 32.65 -9.55 42.25
N GLN A 656 33.40 -9.67 41.16
CA GLN A 656 34.82 -9.98 41.25
C GLN A 656 35.60 -9.09 40.29
N SER A 657 36.11 -8.02 40.88
CA SER A 657 37.35 -7.37 40.49
C SER A 657 38.42 -8.41 40.14
N ILE A 658 39.03 -8.30 38.96
CA ILE A 658 40.32 -8.92 38.71
C ILE A 658 41.37 -7.81 38.70
N LYS A 659 42.00 -7.63 39.87
CA LYS A 659 43.38 -7.18 39.97
C LYS A 659 44.27 -8.43 39.88
N ARG A 660 44.96 -8.59 38.76
CA ARG A 660 46.38 -8.92 38.57
C ARG A 660 46.60 -9.62 37.25
#